data_AF-A0A100IN41-F1
#
_entry.id   AF-A0A100IN41-F1
#
_cell.length_a   1.000
_cell.length_b   1.000
_cell.length_c   1.000
_cell.angle_alpha   90.00
_cell.angle_beta   90.00
_cell.angle_gamma   90.00
#
_symmetry.space_group_name_H-M   'P 1'
#
loop_
_entity.id
_entity.type
_entity.pdbx_description
1 polymer ?
#
loop_
_entity_poly.entity_id
_entity_poly.type
_entity_poly.pdbx_seq_one_letter_code
_entity_poly.pdbx_strand_id
1 'polypeptide(L)'
;MASQLTTIFGPNPNISFFPERRVRAISQRLGHNRLDQLLDEIRTVVATKVKNSCAIPQSYIQRHLGTGKIQVPSRDIIDGHISGTCALTDLFYSLAGNNNPLAAYFDSIHPIYPFLCPDTFRARVASQDLVQSLGTDKVWAALFYAIVAIGCQNNEGGSFDTGVGEAWSYFERSLSCFQDLLFGRGSLTAVQAIFSSTVSAFNFEPLMLTEAAVMAQGLGYHRSNSAQEGPCRRTFWVLYYMEKTSCFATGKTSVLDDANISCAIPDMMESTFHDYDWFFNFVKYARLVSKIHQSLFTISSVSQPLSNYNSVVESLRIELEAWRATIPTRFRPREKFKTRSLHEPLAVQIALITHFLYLNALLTLSWTVLHYGAVRLGSTQQELMKRDLMRTARSVLELTVHIEVAPSTPVWILAVLPLSSLMILFDLVVHNANHPETGLSLALLDIAGGHFSRLEYASNGALPGSLIAEFAHLARQYVSETRKPKSMSRDSNESSIPFQAQDRVGTSPSAPEPTTSVAPADPTGLVAPAVLPQGPEPVASDAPGVMQPWSPASLDRSEALFLPYIDDPTYYFGDLQLLGIDLKDLFDHSYQLPGPMARVVAGMRSRHWPPIGPAGPRLDIPRPFKVSLLHLQASSLSLHPSATVVRSYNFSPCTVAMDAKSLQQARGTPPPEERRPLLGPDGEVVQYEVDDDIKGRSRQPASRWISVWAKSIFITAILLVMCILLVLSLLFLGLGISGLPHGPSEKPSSPHAPIKNVVVLVQENLSFDTYAGGLTYNPTIDGLVNRKYCNPSDIEDHKSHQVCAKPTAKNVAPDDPDHSIAGGSMQVYSTYHPDNISSASMQGFVTEQVRSYGIDGDLSRAAEVINYYTPDHVPVLNAMAENFVLFDAWFAAVPGPTNPNRAYLTSGTSYGHGMNDIGFLTSALPQVSIFEQLSNANISWINYSNTTGFLPDALFYKWTLRTGKSETHIKPIEEFYRDAKAGTLPQFTWINPECCKYMSFHPPSPINMGEGFIKSIYEALRSSPQWNETLFILTFDEHGGFADHVSPPENVPPGDHRTHKEWALDGSRIEFKFDRLGIRVPTLLMSPWVGKGVVQNRPTNQPNDFTHTSILKYLSQLWDLPVLTPRVAWSPSFGGLITNRYREDTPEKLPEPADF
;
A
#
# COMPACT_ATOMS: atom_id res chain seq x y z
N MET A 1 -4.41 10.72 25.23
CA MET A 1 -4.72 11.82 24.29
C MET A 1 -3.80 11.77 23.07
N ALA A 2 -2.49 11.97 23.17
CA ALA A 2 -1.59 11.80 22.01
C ALA A 2 -1.75 10.40 21.33
N SER A 3 -1.92 9.35 22.13
CA SER A 3 -2.26 7.97 21.72
C SER A 3 -3.61 7.78 21.01
N GLN A 4 -4.32 8.85 20.68
CA GLN A 4 -5.60 8.83 19.93
C GLN A 4 -5.48 9.57 18.58
N LEU A 5 -4.28 10.07 18.23
CA LEU A 5 -4.04 10.86 17.01
C LEU A 5 -3.33 10.07 15.89
N THR A 6 -2.91 8.82 16.14
CA THR A 6 -2.36 7.94 15.10
C THR A 6 -3.40 7.50 14.05
N THR A 7 -4.69 7.64 14.37
CA THR A 7 -5.82 7.42 13.45
C THR A 7 -6.64 8.70 13.30
N ILE A 8 -6.10 9.72 12.63
CA ILE A 8 -6.88 10.88 12.15
C ILE A 8 -8.01 10.38 11.23
N PHE A 9 -7.68 9.37 10.42
CA PHE A 9 -8.66 8.47 9.83
C PHE A 9 -9.01 7.38 10.85
N GLY A 10 -9.99 7.65 11.71
CA GLY A 10 -10.71 6.56 12.38
C GLY A 10 -11.34 5.66 11.31
N PRO A 11 -11.45 4.33 11.54
CA PRO A 11 -11.97 3.42 10.53
C PRO A 11 -13.35 3.87 10.05
N ASN A 12 -13.51 4.04 8.73
CA ASN A 12 -14.85 4.17 8.17
C ASN A 12 -15.57 2.84 8.43
N PRO A 13 -16.68 2.83 9.18
CA PRO A 13 -17.35 1.60 9.61
C PRO A 13 -18.00 0.84 8.45
N ASN A 14 -18.11 1.47 7.28
CA ASN A 14 -18.54 0.85 6.04
C ASN A 14 -17.36 0.23 5.26
N ILE A 15 -16.21 0.03 5.92
CA ILE A 15 -14.97 -0.50 5.33
C ILE A 15 -14.26 -1.50 6.26
N SER A 16 -14.31 -1.38 7.58
CA SER A 16 -13.59 -2.32 8.47
C SER A 16 -14.42 -3.54 8.88
N PHE A 17 -13.91 -4.75 8.60
CA PHE A 17 -14.36 -5.99 9.25
C PHE A 17 -14.17 -5.92 10.78
N PHE A 18 -14.78 -6.86 11.50
CA PHE A 18 -14.69 -6.94 12.95
C PHE A 18 -13.26 -7.18 13.46
N PRO A 19 -12.78 -6.45 14.49
CA PRO A 19 -11.48 -6.71 15.12
C PRO A 19 -11.38 -8.13 15.68
N GLU A 20 -10.18 -8.70 15.75
CA GLU A 20 -9.99 -10.12 16.11
C GLU A 20 -10.50 -10.52 17.49
N ARG A 21 -10.58 -9.58 18.45
CA ARG A 21 -11.23 -9.81 19.75
C ARG A 21 -12.74 -10.03 19.59
N ARG A 22 -13.37 -9.30 18.68
CA ARG A 22 -14.78 -9.43 18.33
C ARG A 22 -15.05 -10.73 17.57
N VAL A 23 -14.21 -11.09 16.59
CA VAL A 23 -14.32 -12.37 15.88
C VAL A 23 -14.25 -13.55 16.85
N ARG A 24 -13.34 -13.50 17.83
CA ARG A 24 -13.26 -14.48 18.92
C ARG A 24 -14.49 -14.47 19.83
N ALA A 25 -15.01 -13.31 20.22
CA ALA A 25 -16.22 -13.20 21.04
C ALA A 25 -17.47 -13.77 20.34
N ILE A 26 -17.62 -13.52 19.03
CA ILE A 26 -18.71 -14.08 18.22
C ILE A 26 -18.51 -15.60 18.06
N SER A 27 -17.29 -16.08 17.75
CA SER A 27 -16.98 -17.52 17.66
C SER A 27 -17.24 -18.27 18.98
N GLN A 28 -16.89 -17.68 20.13
CA GLN A 28 -17.23 -18.19 21.46
C GLN A 28 -18.74 -18.29 21.67
N ARG A 29 -19.50 -17.27 21.25
CA ARG A 29 -20.96 -17.23 21.36
C ARG A 29 -21.66 -18.23 20.43
N LEU A 30 -21.11 -18.46 19.23
CA LEU A 30 -21.53 -19.50 18.29
C LEU A 30 -21.17 -20.91 18.78
N GLY A 31 -20.19 -21.05 19.69
CA GLY A 31 -19.71 -22.33 20.22
C GLY A 31 -18.70 -23.06 19.33
N HIS A 32 -18.24 -22.42 18.25
CA HIS A 32 -17.31 -23.01 17.27
C HIS A 32 -16.46 -21.95 16.56
N ASN A 33 -15.27 -22.32 16.07
CA ASN A 33 -14.35 -21.43 15.37
C ASN A 33 -14.60 -21.31 13.85
N ARG A 34 -15.73 -21.77 13.31
CA ARG A 34 -15.98 -21.72 11.85
C ARG A 34 -16.00 -20.28 11.28
N LEU A 35 -16.43 -19.28 12.06
CA LEU A 35 -16.35 -17.87 11.67
C LEU A 35 -14.90 -17.37 11.55
N ASP A 36 -14.02 -17.80 12.46
CA ASP A 36 -12.58 -17.53 12.47
C ASP A 36 -11.96 -18.10 11.18
N GLN A 37 -12.23 -19.39 10.90
CA GLN A 37 -11.79 -20.10 9.70
C GLN A 37 -12.30 -19.45 8.41
N LEU A 38 -13.56 -19.02 8.38
CA LEU A 38 -14.17 -18.38 7.21
C LEU A 38 -13.51 -17.03 6.88
N LEU A 39 -13.16 -16.26 7.92
CA LEU A 39 -12.42 -15.00 7.73
C LEU A 39 -10.97 -15.25 7.30
N ASP A 40 -10.32 -16.32 7.77
CA ASP A 40 -8.99 -16.73 7.29
C ASP A 40 -9.01 -17.33 5.88
N GLU A 41 -10.07 -18.03 5.47
CA GLU A 41 -10.32 -18.45 4.08
C GLU A 41 -10.47 -17.24 3.16
N ILE A 42 -11.26 -16.24 3.58
CA ILE A 42 -11.42 -14.95 2.89
C ILE A 42 -10.07 -14.22 2.78
N ARG A 43 -9.32 -14.06 3.89
CA ARG A 43 -7.95 -13.50 3.92
C ARG A 43 -7.00 -14.24 2.97
N THR A 44 -7.09 -15.57 2.92
CA THR A 44 -6.25 -16.43 2.07
C THR A 44 -6.56 -16.23 0.59
N VAL A 45 -7.83 -16.07 0.21
CA VAL A 45 -8.20 -15.75 -1.18
C VAL A 45 -7.66 -14.37 -1.59
N VAL A 46 -7.72 -13.37 -0.71
CA VAL A 46 -7.13 -12.03 -0.96
C VAL A 46 -5.63 -12.15 -1.20
N ALA A 47 -4.88 -12.72 -0.24
CA ALA A 47 -3.44 -12.90 -0.35
C ALA A 47 -3.03 -13.70 -1.60
N THR A 48 -3.84 -14.68 -2.00
CA THR A 48 -3.62 -15.48 -3.22
C THR A 48 -3.85 -14.66 -4.49
N LYS A 49 -4.85 -13.76 -4.52
CA LYS A 49 -5.10 -12.89 -5.67
C LYS A 49 -4.02 -11.84 -5.86
N VAL A 50 -3.60 -11.14 -4.80
CA VAL A 50 -2.47 -10.19 -4.86
C VAL A 50 -1.21 -10.87 -5.40
N LYS A 51 -0.97 -12.12 -5.00
CA LYS A 51 0.14 -12.95 -5.49
C LYS A 51 -0.01 -13.38 -6.96
N ASN A 52 -1.23 -13.71 -7.41
CA ASN A 52 -1.51 -14.11 -8.78
C ASN A 52 -1.57 -12.92 -9.76
N SER A 53 -1.95 -11.72 -9.31
CA SER A 53 -1.88 -10.47 -10.09
C SER A 53 -0.44 -10.05 -10.42
N CYS A 54 0.58 -10.69 -9.80
CA CYS A 54 1.98 -10.53 -10.17
C CYS A 54 2.44 -11.55 -11.25
N ALA A 55 1.57 -12.47 -11.69
CA ALA A 55 1.90 -13.48 -12.71
C ALA A 55 1.45 -13.03 -14.10
N ILE A 56 2.39 -13.06 -15.06
CA ILE A 56 2.08 -12.82 -16.47
C ILE A 56 1.10 -13.91 -16.95
N PRO A 57 -0.06 -13.56 -17.56
CA PRO A 57 -1.05 -14.56 -17.97
C PRO A 57 -0.47 -15.65 -18.89
N GLN A 58 -0.85 -16.90 -18.67
CA GLN A 58 -0.35 -18.03 -19.45
C GLN A 58 -0.68 -17.90 -20.95
N SER A 59 -1.73 -17.17 -21.29
CA SER A 59 -2.13 -16.79 -22.66
C SER A 59 -1.19 -15.75 -23.29
N TYR A 60 -0.69 -14.77 -22.52
CA TYR A 60 0.34 -13.82 -22.96
C TYR A 60 1.67 -14.55 -23.21
N ILE A 61 2.05 -15.43 -22.28
CA ILE A 61 3.18 -16.36 -22.40
C ILE A 61 3.07 -17.19 -23.70
N GLN A 62 1.90 -17.78 -23.99
CA GLN A 62 1.67 -18.55 -25.21
C GLN A 62 1.65 -17.70 -26.49
N ARG A 63 1.16 -16.45 -26.45
CA ARG A 63 1.21 -15.52 -27.59
C ARG A 63 2.62 -15.02 -27.92
N HIS A 64 3.57 -15.06 -26.98
CA HIS A 64 4.87 -14.40 -27.13
C HIS A 64 6.10 -15.33 -27.01
N LEU A 65 5.96 -16.59 -26.59
CA LEU A 65 7.02 -17.61 -26.69
C LEU A 65 7.01 -18.38 -28.03
N GLY A 66 6.33 -17.83 -29.05
CA GLY A 66 6.26 -18.35 -30.42
C GLY A 66 7.55 -18.25 -31.24
N THR A 67 8.69 -17.85 -30.65
CA THR A 67 10.03 -17.90 -31.29
C THR A 67 11.14 -17.91 -30.23
N GLY A 68 11.94 -18.99 -30.21
CA GLY A 68 13.00 -19.16 -29.21
C GLY A 68 14.27 -18.35 -29.49
N LYS A 69 14.31 -17.08 -29.05
CA LYS A 69 15.54 -16.28 -28.84
C LYS A 69 15.23 -15.04 -28.00
N ILE A 70 15.78 -14.95 -26.78
CA ILE A 70 15.62 -13.76 -25.94
C ILE A 70 16.63 -12.70 -26.37
N GLN A 71 16.22 -11.84 -27.32
CA GLN A 71 16.77 -10.49 -27.45
C GLN A 71 15.84 -9.53 -26.72
N VAL A 72 16.43 -8.59 -25.98
CA VAL A 72 15.69 -7.41 -25.51
C VAL A 72 15.27 -6.62 -26.76
N PRO A 73 13.99 -6.22 -26.90
CA PRO A 73 13.53 -5.55 -28.11
C PRO A 73 14.21 -4.19 -28.31
N SER A 74 14.60 -3.90 -29.56
CA SER A 74 15.08 -2.58 -29.94
C SER A 74 13.94 -1.55 -29.85
N ARG A 75 14.31 -0.25 -29.80
CA ARG A 75 13.34 0.88 -29.87
C ARG A 75 12.40 0.74 -31.06
N ASP A 76 12.91 0.25 -32.19
CA ASP A 76 12.17 0.05 -33.45
C ASP A 76 10.96 -0.91 -33.31
N ILE A 77 10.93 -1.79 -32.30
CA ILE A 77 9.80 -2.70 -32.06
C ILE A 77 8.67 -2.00 -31.30
N ILE A 78 8.98 -1.00 -30.46
CA ILE A 78 7.98 -0.16 -29.80
C ILE A 78 7.27 0.70 -30.86
N ASP A 79 8.02 1.32 -31.76
CA ASP A 79 7.48 2.06 -32.90
C ASP A 79 6.76 1.10 -33.89
N GLY A 80 7.26 -0.13 -34.05
CA GLY A 80 6.65 -1.18 -34.86
C GLY A 80 5.25 -1.62 -34.42
N HIS A 81 4.90 -1.47 -33.13
CA HIS A 81 3.54 -1.72 -32.63
C HIS A 81 2.60 -0.51 -32.75
N ILE A 82 3.13 0.69 -32.99
CA ILE A 82 2.33 1.89 -33.29
C ILE A 82 1.85 1.85 -34.76
N SER A 83 2.56 1.16 -35.65
CA SER A 83 2.26 1.01 -37.09
C SER A 83 1.21 -0.08 -37.43
N GLY A 84 0.43 -0.54 -36.45
CA GLY A 84 -0.44 -1.71 -36.56
C GLY A 84 -1.76 -1.50 -37.35
N THR A 85 -1.68 -1.31 -38.67
CA THR A 85 -2.84 -1.11 -39.58
C THR A 85 -3.98 -2.11 -39.36
N CYS A 86 -3.66 -3.38 -39.13
CA CYS A 86 -4.63 -4.45 -38.87
C CYS A 86 -5.60 -4.14 -37.71
N ALA A 87 -5.07 -3.58 -36.61
CA ALA A 87 -5.84 -3.34 -35.38
C ALA A 87 -6.53 -1.96 -35.34
N LEU A 88 -6.54 -1.26 -36.48
CA LEU A 88 -7.46 -0.15 -36.76
C LEU A 88 -8.65 -0.64 -37.61
N THR A 89 -8.45 -1.61 -38.51
CA THR A 89 -9.56 -2.22 -39.27
C THR A 89 -10.60 -2.84 -38.35
N ASP A 90 -10.19 -3.61 -37.34
CA ASP A 90 -11.12 -4.23 -36.37
C ASP A 90 -11.94 -3.17 -35.60
N LEU A 91 -11.29 -2.07 -35.20
CA LEU A 91 -11.95 -0.93 -34.57
C LEU A 91 -12.96 -0.27 -35.53
N PHE A 92 -12.63 -0.07 -36.80
CA PHE A 92 -13.58 0.47 -37.78
C PHE A 92 -14.75 -0.48 -38.06
N TYR A 93 -14.54 -1.80 -38.05
CA TYR A 93 -15.63 -2.77 -38.13
C TYR A 93 -16.52 -2.74 -36.88
N SER A 94 -15.94 -2.63 -35.68
CA SER A 94 -16.69 -2.49 -34.41
C SER A 94 -17.52 -1.20 -34.38
N LEU A 95 -16.93 -0.06 -34.77
CA LEU A 95 -17.61 1.24 -34.87
C LEU A 95 -18.67 1.32 -35.99
N ALA A 96 -18.62 0.43 -36.98
CA ALA A 96 -19.62 0.33 -38.05
C ALA A 96 -20.68 -0.77 -37.82
N GLY A 97 -20.52 -1.59 -36.77
CA GLY A 97 -21.44 -2.68 -36.42
C GLY A 97 -22.50 -2.28 -35.40
N ASN A 98 -23.43 -3.20 -35.12
CA ASN A 98 -24.48 -3.00 -34.12
C ASN A 98 -23.92 -2.88 -32.69
N ASN A 99 -22.77 -3.50 -32.40
CA ASN A 99 -22.13 -3.48 -31.08
C ASN A 99 -21.14 -2.30 -30.92
N ASN A 100 -21.50 -1.11 -31.43
CA ASN A 100 -20.61 0.06 -31.42
C ASN A 100 -20.35 0.56 -29.98
N PRO A 101 -19.09 0.51 -29.47
CA PRO A 101 -18.78 0.90 -28.11
C PRO A 101 -18.96 2.41 -27.84
N LEU A 102 -18.77 3.28 -28.85
CA LEU A 102 -19.01 4.71 -28.68
C LEU A 102 -20.50 5.04 -28.52
N ALA A 103 -21.40 4.28 -29.17
CA ALA A 103 -22.83 4.40 -28.92
C ALA A 103 -23.17 3.99 -27.48
N ALA A 104 -22.74 2.79 -27.07
CA ALA A 104 -22.94 2.29 -25.70
C ALA A 104 -22.39 3.24 -24.61
N TYR A 105 -21.24 3.88 -24.84
CA TYR A 105 -20.74 4.92 -23.94
C TYR A 105 -21.69 6.13 -23.87
N PHE A 106 -22.07 6.71 -25.01
CA PHE A 106 -22.87 7.95 -25.02
C PHE A 106 -24.32 7.74 -24.57
N ASP A 107 -24.88 6.56 -24.80
CA ASP A 107 -26.29 6.28 -24.54
C ASP A 107 -26.51 5.74 -23.11
N SER A 108 -25.56 4.97 -22.57
CA SER A 108 -25.69 4.34 -21.24
C SER A 108 -24.82 4.97 -20.13
N ILE A 109 -23.69 5.61 -20.45
CA ILE A 109 -22.66 5.97 -19.44
C ILE A 109 -22.38 7.46 -19.35
N HIS A 110 -22.34 8.16 -20.48
CA HIS A 110 -22.20 9.63 -20.53
C HIS A 110 -23.30 10.37 -19.75
N PRO A 111 -24.58 9.95 -19.71
CA PRO A 111 -25.60 10.64 -18.91
C PRO A 111 -25.50 10.36 -17.38
N ILE A 112 -24.56 9.49 -16.97
CA ILE A 112 -24.11 9.31 -15.57
C ILE A 112 -22.83 10.11 -15.30
N TYR A 113 -21.95 10.23 -16.31
CA TYR A 113 -20.69 10.98 -16.21
C TYR A 113 -20.58 12.01 -17.35
N PRO A 114 -21.36 13.12 -17.31
CA PRO A 114 -21.53 14.01 -18.46
C PRO A 114 -20.39 15.04 -18.63
N PHE A 115 -19.13 14.63 -18.45
CA PHE A 115 -17.96 15.53 -18.52
C PHE A 115 -17.61 15.96 -19.95
N LEU A 116 -17.82 15.09 -20.95
CA LEU A 116 -17.65 15.42 -22.36
C LEU A 116 -18.80 16.25 -22.91
N CYS A 117 -18.55 17.00 -23.99
CA CYS A 117 -19.61 17.48 -24.89
C CYS A 117 -19.74 16.51 -26.07
N PRO A 118 -20.87 15.77 -26.23
CA PRO A 118 -20.99 14.72 -27.23
C PRO A 118 -20.69 15.17 -28.66
N ASP A 119 -21.25 16.31 -29.08
CA ASP A 119 -21.10 16.79 -30.46
C ASP A 119 -19.65 17.14 -30.80
N THR A 120 -18.91 17.74 -29.87
CA THR A 120 -17.49 18.06 -30.05
C THR A 120 -16.63 16.80 -30.17
N PHE A 121 -16.92 15.77 -29.37
CA PHE A 121 -16.23 14.48 -29.44
C PHE A 121 -16.59 13.74 -30.74
N ARG A 122 -17.89 13.60 -31.03
CA ARG A 122 -18.42 12.94 -32.23
C ARG A 122 -17.93 13.60 -33.52
N ALA A 123 -17.88 14.93 -33.59
CA ALA A 123 -17.32 15.66 -34.73
C ALA A 123 -15.82 15.40 -34.93
N ARG A 124 -15.05 15.21 -33.84
CA ARG A 124 -13.63 14.86 -33.92
C ARG A 124 -13.41 13.41 -34.38
N VAL A 125 -14.25 12.49 -33.92
CA VAL A 125 -14.26 11.08 -34.40
C VAL A 125 -14.68 11.00 -35.87
N ALA A 126 -15.67 11.78 -36.30
CA ALA A 126 -16.15 11.83 -37.68
C ALA A 126 -15.22 12.57 -38.67
N SER A 127 -14.02 12.97 -38.23
CA SER A 127 -13.04 13.61 -39.10
C SER A 127 -12.41 12.60 -40.07
N GLN A 128 -12.19 13.00 -41.32
CA GLN A 128 -11.58 12.15 -42.36
C GLN A 128 -10.13 11.73 -42.02
N ASP A 129 -9.51 12.39 -41.04
CA ASP A 129 -8.13 12.20 -40.61
C ASP A 129 -8.01 11.44 -39.28
N LEU A 130 -9.07 10.74 -38.83
CA LEU A 130 -9.10 10.10 -37.49
C LEU A 130 -7.85 9.25 -37.21
N VAL A 131 -7.43 8.40 -38.15
CA VAL A 131 -6.26 7.52 -38.01
C VAL A 131 -4.98 8.29 -37.74
N GLN A 132 -4.65 9.28 -38.57
CA GLN A 132 -3.43 10.07 -38.42
C GLN A 132 -3.55 11.03 -37.24
N SER A 133 -4.75 11.48 -36.86
CA SER A 133 -4.97 12.26 -35.63
C SER A 133 -4.69 11.45 -34.36
N LEU A 134 -5.03 10.15 -34.33
CA LEU A 134 -4.73 9.23 -33.23
C LEU A 134 -3.24 8.84 -33.20
N GLY A 135 -2.56 8.85 -34.34
CA GLY A 135 -1.12 8.65 -34.44
C GLY A 135 -0.26 9.87 -34.08
N THR A 136 -0.85 11.08 -34.01
CA THR A 136 -0.11 12.35 -33.81
C THR A 136 -0.47 13.10 -32.53
N ASP A 137 -1.75 13.17 -32.16
CA ASP A 137 -2.19 13.75 -30.89
C ASP A 137 -2.40 12.65 -29.84
N LYS A 138 -1.35 12.35 -29.07
CA LYS A 138 -1.40 11.38 -27.96
C LYS A 138 -2.44 11.72 -26.89
N VAL A 139 -2.72 13.00 -26.66
CA VAL A 139 -3.70 13.44 -25.64
C VAL A 139 -5.12 13.10 -26.10
N TRP A 140 -5.38 13.30 -27.41
CA TRP A 140 -6.59 12.82 -28.06
C TRP A 140 -6.69 11.30 -28.11
N ALA A 141 -5.61 10.60 -28.47
CA ALA A 141 -5.57 9.14 -28.50
C ALA A 141 -5.90 8.53 -27.13
N ALA A 142 -5.31 9.07 -26.05
CA ALA A 142 -5.59 8.62 -24.70
C ALA A 142 -7.08 8.78 -24.33
N LEU A 143 -7.65 9.96 -24.58
CA LEU A 143 -9.08 10.19 -24.36
C LEU A 143 -9.94 9.23 -25.19
N PHE A 144 -9.69 9.16 -26.50
CA PHE A 144 -10.46 8.32 -27.42
C PHE A 144 -10.46 6.84 -26.99
N TYR A 145 -9.29 6.27 -26.72
CA TYR A 145 -9.20 4.86 -26.30
C TYR A 145 -9.81 4.59 -24.93
N ALA A 146 -9.78 5.54 -23.98
CA ALA A 146 -10.49 5.41 -22.71
C ALA A 146 -12.02 5.40 -22.89
N ILE A 147 -12.57 6.29 -23.74
CA ILE A 147 -14.01 6.31 -24.05
C ILE A 147 -14.44 4.99 -24.74
N VAL A 148 -13.65 4.50 -25.70
CA VAL A 148 -13.89 3.19 -26.33
C VAL A 148 -13.81 2.04 -25.30
N ALA A 149 -12.87 2.08 -24.36
CA ALA A 149 -12.75 1.09 -23.29
C ALA A 149 -13.99 1.06 -22.39
N ILE A 150 -14.46 2.22 -21.90
CA ILE A 150 -15.67 2.30 -21.07
C ILE A 150 -16.89 1.79 -21.85
N GLY A 151 -17.03 2.20 -23.12
CA GLY A 151 -18.12 1.77 -23.99
C GLY A 151 -18.13 0.26 -24.23
N CYS A 152 -16.97 -0.32 -24.52
CA CYS A 152 -16.78 -1.76 -24.69
C CYS A 152 -17.07 -2.55 -23.40
N GLN A 153 -16.65 -2.03 -22.24
CA GLN A 153 -16.90 -2.64 -20.92
C GLN A 153 -18.40 -2.70 -20.57
N ASN A 154 -19.19 -1.77 -21.11
CA ASN A 154 -20.64 -1.70 -20.95
C ASN A 154 -21.41 -2.31 -22.15
N ASN A 155 -20.71 -2.99 -23.07
CA ASN A 155 -21.29 -3.58 -24.27
C ASN A 155 -20.66 -4.97 -24.52
N GLU A 156 -20.91 -5.89 -23.59
CA GLU A 156 -20.47 -7.31 -23.58
C GLU A 156 -18.94 -7.57 -23.55
N GLY A 157 -18.08 -6.58 -23.82
CA GLY A 157 -16.61 -6.71 -23.85
C GLY A 157 -15.88 -6.50 -22.51
N GLY A 158 -16.61 -6.39 -21.41
CA GLY A 158 -16.07 -6.20 -20.05
C GLY A 158 -15.59 -7.48 -19.37
N SER A 159 -14.76 -7.35 -18.33
CA SER A 159 -14.18 -8.46 -17.58
C SER A 159 -14.05 -8.13 -16.09
N PHE A 160 -14.36 -9.09 -15.21
CA PHE A 160 -14.03 -8.98 -13.78
C PHE A 160 -12.55 -9.28 -13.51
N ASP A 161 -11.88 -10.04 -14.38
CA ASP A 161 -10.43 -10.26 -14.32
C ASP A 161 -9.67 -9.08 -14.94
N THR A 162 -8.74 -8.51 -14.17
CA THR A 162 -7.75 -7.52 -14.65
C THR A 162 -6.84 -8.13 -15.71
N GLY A 163 -6.55 -7.40 -16.80
CA GLY A 163 -5.71 -7.92 -17.89
C GLY A 163 -6.45 -8.74 -18.94
N VAL A 164 -7.78 -8.83 -18.86
CA VAL A 164 -8.62 -9.70 -19.70
C VAL A 164 -9.76 -8.90 -20.34
N GLY A 165 -10.20 -9.32 -21.54
CA GLY A 165 -11.29 -8.70 -22.29
C GLY A 165 -10.85 -7.67 -23.35
N GLU A 166 -11.77 -7.32 -24.23
CA GLU A 166 -11.53 -6.34 -25.31
C GLU A 166 -11.43 -4.92 -24.72
N ALA A 167 -12.28 -4.58 -23.74
CA ALA A 167 -12.24 -3.30 -23.03
C ALA A 167 -10.86 -2.99 -22.44
N TRP A 168 -10.19 -4.00 -21.86
CA TRP A 168 -8.85 -3.86 -21.32
C TRP A 168 -7.81 -3.56 -22.42
N SER A 169 -7.96 -4.16 -23.60
CA SER A 169 -7.06 -3.94 -24.74
C SER A 169 -7.16 -2.51 -25.31
N TYR A 170 -8.30 -1.83 -25.16
CA TYR A 170 -8.42 -0.39 -25.41
C TYR A 170 -7.87 0.44 -24.25
N PHE A 171 -8.12 0.04 -23.01
CA PHE A 171 -7.59 0.73 -21.83
C PHE A 171 -6.05 0.78 -21.82
N GLU A 172 -5.36 -0.30 -22.19
CA GLU A 172 -3.90 -0.32 -22.32
C GLU A 172 -3.37 0.69 -23.35
N ARG A 173 -4.13 0.96 -24.43
CA ARG A 173 -3.79 2.00 -25.42
C ARG A 173 -4.03 3.41 -24.92
N SER A 174 -4.95 3.61 -23.97
CA SER A 174 -5.05 4.88 -23.25
C SER A 174 -3.86 5.05 -22.29
N LEU A 175 -3.59 4.00 -21.50
CA LEU A 175 -2.58 4.00 -20.45
C LEU A 175 -1.14 4.13 -20.99
N SER A 176 -0.87 3.69 -22.23
CA SER A 176 0.45 3.88 -22.87
C SER A 176 0.78 5.36 -23.15
N CYS A 177 -0.24 6.21 -23.36
CA CYS A 177 -0.08 7.67 -23.54
C CYS A 177 -0.08 8.44 -22.21
N PHE A 178 -0.22 7.76 -21.06
CA PHE A 178 -0.47 8.40 -19.77
C PHE A 178 0.74 9.18 -19.22
N GLN A 179 1.97 8.84 -19.61
CA GLN A 179 3.15 9.68 -19.33
C GLN A 179 3.05 11.04 -20.03
N ASP A 180 2.67 11.05 -21.31
CA ASP A 180 2.48 12.29 -22.07
C ASP A 180 1.32 13.13 -21.54
N LEU A 181 0.28 12.51 -20.95
CA LEU A 181 -0.78 13.24 -20.23
C LEU A 181 -0.26 13.95 -18.97
N LEU A 182 0.53 13.24 -18.14
CA LEU A 182 0.99 13.75 -16.85
C LEU A 182 2.08 14.82 -17.00
N PHE A 183 3.07 14.60 -17.87
CA PHE A 183 4.23 15.48 -18.06
C PHE A 183 4.06 16.47 -19.22
N GLY A 184 3.05 16.29 -20.07
CA GLY A 184 2.69 17.22 -21.13
C GLY A 184 2.03 18.50 -20.62
N ARG A 185 1.75 19.43 -21.54
CA ARG A 185 1.08 20.69 -21.21
C ARG A 185 -0.39 20.42 -20.90
N GLY A 186 -0.78 20.63 -19.63
CA GLY A 186 -2.15 20.41 -19.15
C GLY A 186 -3.20 21.07 -20.06
N SER A 187 -4.27 20.33 -20.35
CA SER A 187 -5.35 20.75 -21.24
C SER A 187 -6.67 20.08 -20.83
N LEU A 188 -7.79 20.57 -21.36
CA LEU A 188 -9.11 19.96 -21.11
C LEU A 188 -9.13 18.49 -21.53
N THR A 189 -8.63 18.19 -22.73
CA THR A 189 -8.53 16.83 -23.26
C THR A 189 -7.68 15.93 -22.34
N ALA A 190 -6.62 16.46 -21.72
CA ALA A 190 -5.80 15.69 -20.78
C ALA A 190 -6.53 15.40 -19.46
N VAL A 191 -7.19 16.40 -18.86
CA VAL A 191 -8.04 16.19 -17.67
C VAL A 191 -9.14 15.16 -17.96
N GLN A 192 -9.79 15.28 -19.12
CA GLN A 192 -10.83 14.36 -19.57
C GLN A 192 -10.29 12.96 -19.85
N ALA A 193 -9.04 12.80 -20.35
CA ALA A 193 -8.41 11.50 -20.57
C ALA A 193 -8.08 10.78 -19.26
N ILE A 194 -7.51 11.50 -18.28
CA ILE A 194 -7.19 10.95 -16.95
C ILE A 194 -8.49 10.58 -16.21
N PHE A 195 -9.54 11.41 -16.30
CA PHE A 195 -10.85 11.08 -15.74
C PHE A 195 -11.52 9.90 -16.46
N SER A 196 -11.45 9.82 -17.79
CA SER A 196 -11.97 8.65 -18.52
C SER A 196 -11.25 7.37 -18.07
N SER A 197 -9.92 7.44 -17.92
CA SER A 197 -9.09 6.32 -17.44
C SER A 197 -9.49 5.86 -16.03
N THR A 198 -9.95 6.78 -15.16
CA THR A 198 -10.54 6.45 -13.85
C THR A 198 -11.74 5.52 -14.00
N VAL A 199 -12.66 5.84 -14.92
CA VAL A 199 -13.91 5.10 -15.16
C VAL A 199 -13.66 3.80 -15.93
N SER A 200 -12.60 3.71 -16.76
CA SER A 200 -12.18 2.46 -17.42
C SER A 200 -11.58 1.43 -16.46
N ALA A 201 -11.07 1.85 -15.29
CA ALA A 201 -10.04 1.11 -14.58
C ALA A 201 -10.32 1.04 -13.07
N PHE A 202 -11.37 0.30 -12.72
CA PHE A 202 -12.02 0.22 -11.41
C PHE A 202 -11.08 0.00 -10.20
N ASN A 203 -9.91 -0.63 -10.38
CA ASN A 203 -8.90 -0.82 -9.30
C ASN A 203 -7.95 0.38 -9.13
N PHE A 204 -7.80 1.25 -10.14
CA PHE A 204 -6.95 2.45 -10.11
C PHE A 204 -7.72 3.74 -9.77
N GLU A 205 -9.05 3.64 -9.58
CA GLU A 205 -9.99 4.76 -9.44
C GLU A 205 -9.43 5.94 -8.59
N PRO A 206 -8.98 5.74 -7.33
CA PRO A 206 -8.65 6.88 -6.47
C PRO A 206 -7.39 7.64 -6.93
N LEU A 207 -6.45 6.99 -7.62
CA LEU A 207 -5.19 7.61 -8.05
C LEU A 207 -5.43 8.51 -9.26
N MET A 208 -6.11 7.98 -10.29
CA MET A 208 -6.40 8.74 -11.51
C MET A 208 -7.40 9.87 -11.24
N LEU A 209 -8.37 9.65 -10.35
CA LEU A 209 -9.33 10.68 -9.94
C LEU A 209 -8.65 11.87 -9.25
N THR A 210 -7.69 11.61 -8.35
CA THR A 210 -6.92 12.65 -7.66
C THR A 210 -6.07 13.46 -8.65
N GLU A 211 -5.37 12.81 -9.59
CA GLU A 211 -4.53 13.50 -10.59
C GLU A 211 -5.35 14.35 -11.57
N ALA A 212 -6.52 13.85 -12.00
CA ALA A 212 -7.45 14.64 -12.81
C ALA A 212 -7.99 15.86 -12.05
N ALA A 213 -8.29 15.71 -10.75
CA ALA A 213 -8.69 16.81 -9.88
C ALA A 213 -7.58 17.86 -9.68
N VAL A 214 -6.34 17.42 -9.42
CA VAL A 214 -5.17 18.30 -9.30
C VAL A 214 -4.86 19.02 -10.62
N MET A 215 -4.95 18.35 -11.76
CA MET A 215 -4.76 19.00 -13.07
C MET A 215 -5.88 20.01 -13.37
N ALA A 216 -7.15 19.71 -13.04
CA ALA A 216 -8.26 20.65 -13.15
C ALA A 216 -8.10 21.86 -12.20
N GLN A 217 -7.49 21.67 -11.02
CA GLN A 217 -7.09 22.78 -10.14
C GLN A 217 -5.98 23.62 -10.77
N GLY A 218 -4.89 23.00 -11.27
CA GLY A 218 -3.77 23.70 -11.91
C GLY A 218 -4.19 24.52 -13.14
N LEU A 219 -5.15 24.02 -13.92
CA LEU A 219 -5.75 24.72 -15.06
C LEU A 219 -6.85 25.73 -14.67
N GLY A 220 -7.13 25.90 -13.37
CA GLY A 220 -8.03 26.93 -12.85
C GLY A 220 -9.52 26.68 -13.06
N TYR A 221 -9.97 25.45 -13.38
CA TYR A 221 -11.38 25.18 -13.71
C TYR A 221 -12.36 25.42 -12.56
N HIS A 222 -11.85 25.45 -11.33
CA HIS A 222 -12.55 25.84 -10.11
C HIS A 222 -12.86 27.36 -10.01
N ARG A 223 -12.31 28.20 -10.92
CA ARG A 223 -12.34 29.67 -10.81
C ARG A 223 -13.36 30.33 -11.74
N SER A 224 -13.92 31.44 -11.30
CA SER A 224 -14.77 32.31 -12.12
C SER A 224 -13.94 33.30 -12.97
N ASN A 225 -13.31 32.83 -14.06
CA ASN A 225 -12.92 33.63 -15.24
C ASN A 225 -12.17 32.78 -16.30
N SER A 226 -12.75 32.53 -17.48
CA SER A 226 -12.01 32.27 -18.73
C SER A 226 -12.93 32.32 -19.96
N ALA A 227 -12.37 32.17 -21.18
CA ALA A 227 -13.15 32.06 -22.42
C ALA A 227 -13.59 30.61 -22.77
N GLN A 228 -13.35 29.61 -21.91
CA GLN A 228 -13.62 28.18 -22.17
C GLN A 228 -14.65 27.57 -21.20
N GLU A 229 -15.56 28.39 -20.66
CA GLU A 229 -16.26 28.08 -19.41
C GLU A 229 -17.08 26.79 -19.41
N GLY A 230 -17.85 26.50 -20.48
CA GLY A 230 -18.80 25.38 -20.50
C GLY A 230 -18.15 24.00 -20.28
N PRO A 231 -17.36 23.49 -21.23
CA PRO A 231 -16.75 22.16 -21.14
C PRO A 231 -15.83 21.98 -19.93
N CYS A 232 -15.14 23.05 -19.52
CA CYS A 232 -14.27 23.03 -18.34
C CYS A 232 -15.07 22.90 -17.04
N ARG A 233 -16.18 23.65 -16.89
CA ARG A 233 -17.09 23.51 -15.74
C ARG A 233 -17.79 22.15 -15.70
N ARG A 234 -18.23 21.63 -16.85
CA ARG A 234 -18.79 20.26 -16.96
C ARG A 234 -17.81 19.23 -16.40
N THR A 235 -16.58 19.27 -16.88
CA THR A 235 -15.51 18.35 -16.44
C THR A 235 -15.17 18.53 -14.96
N PHE A 236 -15.02 19.77 -14.49
CA PHE A 236 -14.67 20.06 -13.09
C PHE A 236 -15.75 19.61 -12.10
N TRP A 237 -17.04 19.84 -12.37
CA TRP A 237 -18.08 19.48 -11.41
C TRP A 237 -18.42 17.98 -11.40
N VAL A 238 -18.22 17.26 -12.52
CA VAL A 238 -18.24 15.78 -12.54
C VAL A 238 -17.07 15.22 -11.71
N LEU A 239 -15.85 15.73 -11.92
CA LEU A 239 -14.69 15.41 -11.07
C LEU A 239 -14.97 15.71 -9.60
N TYR A 240 -15.55 16.87 -9.29
CA TYR A 240 -15.82 17.32 -7.94
C TYR A 240 -16.74 16.36 -7.17
N TYR A 241 -17.88 15.95 -7.73
CA TYR A 241 -18.76 15.06 -6.98
C TYR A 241 -18.14 13.67 -6.84
N MET A 242 -17.49 13.14 -7.89
CA MET A 242 -16.83 11.83 -7.86
C MET A 242 -15.69 11.77 -6.84
N GLU A 243 -14.83 12.78 -6.81
CA GLU A 243 -13.72 12.85 -5.86
C GLU A 243 -14.22 12.94 -4.42
N LYS A 244 -15.22 13.79 -4.14
CA LYS A 244 -15.81 13.89 -2.80
C LYS A 244 -16.50 12.60 -2.34
N THR A 245 -17.27 11.94 -3.22
CA THR A 245 -17.96 10.70 -2.84
C THR A 245 -16.98 9.54 -2.71
N SER A 246 -15.99 9.41 -3.58
CA SER A 246 -14.95 8.37 -3.51
C SER A 246 -14.04 8.58 -2.29
N CYS A 247 -13.60 9.81 -1.99
CA CYS A 247 -12.86 10.12 -0.76
C CYS A 247 -13.67 9.78 0.51
N PHE A 248 -14.93 10.20 0.59
CA PHE A 248 -15.79 9.86 1.74
C PHE A 248 -16.02 8.34 1.87
N ALA A 249 -16.29 7.65 0.75
CA ALA A 249 -16.51 6.21 0.72
C ALA A 249 -15.24 5.37 0.93
N THR A 250 -14.05 5.95 0.80
CA THR A 250 -12.75 5.29 1.07
C THR A 250 -12.02 5.82 2.30
N GLY A 251 -12.64 6.74 3.06
CA GLY A 251 -12.04 7.34 4.26
C GLY A 251 -10.86 8.29 4.00
N LYS A 252 -10.64 8.74 2.76
CA LYS A 252 -9.52 9.62 2.38
C LYS A 252 -9.89 11.11 2.52
N THR A 253 -8.88 11.94 2.71
CA THR A 253 -9.01 13.41 2.57
C THR A 253 -9.06 13.80 1.08
N SER A 254 -9.92 14.75 0.76
CA SER A 254 -10.11 15.33 -0.57
C SER A 254 -9.08 16.44 -0.85
N VAL A 255 -8.57 16.51 -2.08
CA VAL A 255 -7.68 17.59 -2.57
C VAL A 255 -8.45 18.83 -3.02
N LEU A 256 -9.75 18.69 -3.26
CA LEU A 256 -10.63 19.76 -3.73
C LEU A 256 -11.20 20.59 -2.56
N ASP A 257 -10.44 21.55 -2.05
CA ASP A 257 -10.96 22.45 -1.00
C ASP A 257 -12.20 23.24 -1.46
N ASP A 258 -13.30 23.00 -0.74
CA ASP A 258 -14.60 23.63 -0.90
C ASP A 258 -14.55 25.17 -0.96
N ALA A 259 -13.67 25.79 -0.18
CA ALA A 259 -13.58 27.24 -0.01
C ALA A 259 -12.89 27.94 -1.19
N ASN A 260 -12.11 27.21 -1.99
CA ASN A 260 -11.41 27.75 -3.15
C ASN A 260 -12.26 27.78 -4.44
N ILE A 261 -13.46 27.19 -4.44
CA ILE A 261 -14.30 27.02 -5.63
C ILE A 261 -15.22 28.23 -5.82
N SER A 262 -15.08 28.91 -6.97
CA SER A 262 -15.85 30.11 -7.34
C SER A 262 -16.59 30.00 -8.68
N CYS A 263 -16.34 28.96 -9.48
CA CYS A 263 -17.13 28.68 -10.68
C CYS A 263 -18.57 28.25 -10.34
N ALA A 264 -19.56 28.67 -11.14
CA ALA A 264 -20.92 28.16 -11.03
C ALA A 264 -21.02 26.68 -11.43
N ILE A 265 -22.02 25.97 -10.89
CA ILE A 265 -22.43 24.63 -11.34
C ILE A 265 -23.10 24.80 -12.72
N PRO A 266 -22.72 24.02 -13.75
CA PRO A 266 -23.36 24.09 -15.06
C PRO A 266 -24.77 23.50 -15.03
N ASP A 267 -25.64 23.99 -15.90
CA ASP A 267 -26.91 23.33 -16.24
C ASP A 267 -26.62 22.16 -17.21
N MET A 268 -27.32 21.05 -17.00
CA MET A 268 -26.97 19.72 -17.49
C MET A 268 -28.25 18.94 -17.83
N MET A 269 -28.89 19.29 -18.96
CA MET A 269 -30.15 18.64 -19.37
C MET A 269 -30.03 17.11 -19.54
N GLU A 270 -28.83 16.62 -19.91
CA GLU A 270 -28.50 15.20 -20.03
C GLU A 270 -28.57 14.45 -18.68
N SER A 271 -28.44 15.14 -17.54
CA SER A 271 -28.52 14.55 -16.20
C SER A 271 -29.87 14.80 -15.50
N THR A 272 -30.94 15.01 -16.27
CA THR A 272 -32.29 15.22 -15.74
C THR A 272 -33.25 14.10 -16.16
N PHE A 273 -33.55 13.18 -15.24
CA PHE A 273 -34.52 12.10 -15.47
C PHE A 273 -35.92 12.53 -15.00
N HIS A 274 -36.74 12.95 -15.98
CA HIS A 274 -38.10 13.47 -15.84
C HIS A 274 -38.21 14.76 -14.98
N ASP A 275 -38.14 14.64 -13.65
CA ASP A 275 -38.20 15.74 -12.67
C ASP A 275 -37.00 15.76 -11.71
N TYR A 276 -36.04 14.86 -11.94
CA TYR A 276 -34.86 14.70 -11.10
C TYR A 276 -33.59 15.04 -11.86
N ASP A 277 -33.13 16.28 -11.69
CA ASP A 277 -31.72 16.64 -11.88
C ASP A 277 -30.91 15.92 -10.80
N TRP A 278 -30.34 14.78 -11.17
CA TRP A 278 -29.56 13.97 -10.23
C TRP A 278 -28.20 14.61 -9.96
N PHE A 279 -27.62 15.30 -10.95
CA PHE A 279 -26.27 15.85 -10.90
C PHE A 279 -26.17 17.00 -9.88
N PHE A 280 -27.09 17.96 -9.92
CA PHE A 280 -27.14 19.03 -8.91
C PHE A 280 -27.42 18.48 -7.51
N ASN A 281 -28.20 17.40 -7.39
CA ASN A 281 -28.39 16.73 -6.11
C ASN A 281 -27.13 15.96 -5.66
N PHE A 282 -26.36 15.35 -6.54
CA PHE A 282 -25.09 14.68 -6.20
C PHE A 282 -24.00 15.70 -5.85
N VAL A 283 -23.97 16.87 -6.51
CA VAL A 283 -23.09 17.98 -6.12
C VAL A 283 -23.45 18.54 -4.73
N LYS A 284 -24.74 18.66 -4.39
CA LYS A 284 -25.17 18.97 -3.01
C LYS A 284 -24.74 17.90 -2.01
N TYR A 285 -24.87 16.62 -2.34
CA TYR A 285 -24.41 15.52 -1.50
C TYR A 285 -22.88 15.58 -1.30
N ALA A 286 -22.11 15.83 -2.37
CA ALA A 286 -20.66 16.01 -2.32
C ALA A 286 -20.23 17.15 -1.39
N ARG A 287 -20.95 18.29 -1.40
CA ARG A 287 -20.78 19.38 -0.42
C ARG A 287 -21.10 18.93 1.01
N LEU A 288 -22.20 18.18 1.20
CA LEU A 288 -22.59 17.66 2.51
C LEU A 288 -21.56 16.67 3.08
N VAL A 289 -21.05 15.70 2.29
CA VAL A 289 -20.02 14.77 2.80
C VAL A 289 -18.68 15.43 3.03
N SER A 290 -18.32 16.47 2.25
CA SER A 290 -17.16 17.31 2.54
C SER A 290 -17.29 17.98 3.92
N LYS A 291 -18.46 18.57 4.20
CA LYS A 291 -18.78 19.16 5.51
C LYS A 291 -18.80 18.12 6.64
N ILE A 292 -19.34 16.91 6.42
CA ILE A 292 -19.31 15.81 7.39
C ILE A 292 -17.86 15.45 7.73
N HIS A 293 -16.99 15.27 6.72
CA HIS A 293 -15.58 14.96 6.91
C HIS A 293 -14.85 16.07 7.68
N GLN A 294 -14.99 17.33 7.26
CA GLN A 294 -14.40 18.49 7.93
C GLN A 294 -14.84 18.60 9.40
N SER A 295 -16.12 18.33 9.69
CA SER A 295 -16.73 18.55 11.01
C SER A 295 -16.54 17.40 12.01
N LEU A 296 -16.30 16.17 11.55
CA LEU A 296 -16.25 14.97 12.40
C LEU A 296 -14.93 14.20 12.35
N PHE A 297 -14.19 14.29 11.23
CA PHE A 297 -13.04 13.44 10.91
C PHE A 297 -11.75 14.25 10.61
N THR A 298 -11.58 15.41 11.24
CA THR A 298 -10.33 16.18 11.20
C THR A 298 -9.68 16.28 12.59
N ILE A 299 -8.38 16.60 12.64
CA ILE A 299 -7.67 16.87 13.91
C ILE A 299 -8.45 17.92 14.76
N SER A 300 -9.01 18.93 14.09
CA SER A 300 -9.78 20.03 14.68
C SER A 300 -11.15 19.63 15.25
N SER A 301 -11.70 18.47 14.89
CA SER A 301 -12.93 17.94 15.49
C SER A 301 -12.66 17.03 16.69
N VAL A 302 -11.51 16.34 16.72
CA VAL A 302 -11.10 15.46 17.84
C VAL A 302 -10.85 16.24 19.14
N SER A 303 -10.47 17.52 19.06
CA SER A 303 -10.22 18.39 20.23
C SER A 303 -11.48 18.99 20.86
N GLN A 304 -12.68 18.78 20.30
CA GLN A 304 -13.90 19.45 20.75
C GLN A 304 -14.58 18.72 21.91
N PRO A 305 -15.30 19.46 22.81
CA PRO A 305 -16.13 18.84 23.83
C PRO A 305 -17.22 17.94 23.21
N LEU A 306 -17.39 16.74 23.75
CA LEU A 306 -18.33 15.73 23.24
C LEU A 306 -19.80 16.23 23.15
N SER A 307 -20.20 17.18 23.99
CA SER A 307 -21.50 17.84 23.90
C SER A 307 -21.67 18.63 22.60
N ASN A 308 -20.61 19.30 22.13
CA ASN A 308 -20.60 20.01 20.84
C ASN A 308 -20.62 19.01 19.67
N TYR A 309 -19.81 17.95 19.78
CA TYR A 309 -19.72 16.88 18.78
C TYR A 309 -21.09 16.24 18.50
N ASN A 310 -21.84 15.86 19.54
CA ASN A 310 -23.19 15.29 19.38
C ASN A 310 -24.17 16.26 18.70
N SER A 311 -24.14 17.57 19.02
CA SER A 311 -24.98 18.57 18.34
C SER A 311 -24.57 18.80 16.88
N VAL A 312 -23.28 18.69 16.54
CA VAL A 312 -22.79 18.74 15.16
C VAL A 312 -23.30 17.55 14.36
N VAL A 313 -23.24 16.32 14.90
CA VAL A 313 -23.77 15.14 14.20
C VAL A 313 -25.28 15.25 13.98
N GLU A 314 -26.06 15.75 14.94
CA GLU A 314 -27.51 15.94 14.75
C GLU A 314 -27.81 17.03 13.71
N SER A 315 -27.06 18.14 13.66
CA SER A 315 -27.17 19.12 12.56
C SER A 315 -26.92 18.47 11.20
N LEU A 316 -25.87 17.64 11.08
CA LEU A 316 -25.54 16.95 9.84
C LEU A 316 -26.59 15.89 9.44
N ARG A 317 -27.26 15.24 10.41
CA ARG A 317 -28.42 14.36 10.17
C ARG A 317 -29.63 15.14 9.65
N ILE A 318 -29.91 16.32 10.22
CA ILE A 318 -30.98 17.22 9.75
C ILE A 318 -30.69 17.70 8.32
N GLU A 319 -29.45 18.06 8.01
CA GLU A 319 -29.03 18.46 6.66
C GLU A 319 -29.11 17.30 5.65
N LEU A 320 -28.79 16.07 6.06
CA LEU A 320 -28.95 14.86 5.23
C LEU A 320 -30.42 14.53 4.94
N GLU A 321 -31.32 14.69 5.93
CA GLU A 321 -32.77 14.56 5.71
C GLU A 321 -33.35 15.69 4.86
N ALA A 322 -32.85 16.93 5.00
CA ALA A 322 -33.24 18.05 4.15
C ALA A 322 -32.83 17.82 2.68
N TRP A 323 -31.62 17.29 2.43
CA TRP A 323 -31.20 16.85 1.11
C TRP A 323 -32.04 15.67 0.60
N ARG A 324 -32.37 14.69 1.44
CA ARG A 324 -33.29 13.58 1.07
C ARG A 324 -34.66 14.10 0.63
N ALA A 325 -35.15 15.16 1.27
CA ALA A 325 -36.44 15.77 0.95
C ALA A 325 -36.46 16.46 -0.43
N THR A 326 -35.32 16.97 -0.95
CA THR A 326 -35.27 17.58 -2.29
C THR A 326 -35.27 16.58 -3.44
N ILE A 327 -35.19 15.28 -3.16
CA ILE A 327 -35.24 14.20 -4.15
C ILE A 327 -36.72 13.82 -4.41
N PRO A 328 -37.18 13.69 -5.66
CA PRO A 328 -38.55 13.26 -5.98
C PRO A 328 -38.85 11.83 -5.51
N THR A 329 -40.11 11.54 -5.13
CA THR A 329 -40.50 10.32 -4.40
C THR A 329 -40.13 9.00 -5.08
N ARG A 330 -40.05 8.94 -6.42
CA ARG A 330 -39.64 7.73 -7.16
C ARG A 330 -38.12 7.44 -7.12
N PHE A 331 -37.31 8.42 -6.76
CA PHE A 331 -35.85 8.30 -6.58
C PHE A 331 -35.44 8.40 -5.09
N ARG A 332 -36.39 8.62 -4.18
CA ARG A 332 -36.12 9.09 -2.82
C ARG A 332 -35.71 7.94 -1.87
N PRO A 333 -34.54 8.03 -1.22
CA PRO A 333 -34.12 7.08 -0.20
C PRO A 333 -35.16 6.89 0.92
N ARG A 334 -35.22 5.67 1.47
CA ARG A 334 -36.23 5.18 2.42
C ARG A 334 -37.67 5.04 1.87
N GLU A 335 -37.98 5.47 0.64
CA GLU A 335 -39.21 5.04 -0.05
C GLU A 335 -39.05 3.60 -0.58
N LYS A 336 -40.16 2.88 -0.80
CA LYS A 336 -40.10 1.53 -1.39
C LYS A 336 -39.60 1.62 -2.84
N PHE A 337 -38.41 1.09 -3.11
CA PHE A 337 -37.79 1.06 -4.44
C PHE A 337 -38.70 0.32 -5.43
N LYS A 338 -39.04 0.97 -6.54
CA LYS A 338 -40.02 0.49 -7.52
C LYS A 338 -39.47 0.66 -8.93
N THR A 339 -38.75 -0.34 -9.41
CA THR A 339 -38.26 -0.42 -10.80
C THR A 339 -39.38 -0.15 -11.81
N ARG A 340 -40.61 -0.63 -11.55
CA ARG A 340 -41.78 -0.42 -12.44
C ARG A 340 -42.26 1.04 -12.55
N SER A 341 -41.80 1.96 -11.71
CA SER A 341 -42.07 3.42 -11.84
C SER A 341 -40.88 4.21 -12.39
N LEU A 342 -39.86 3.51 -12.91
CA LEU A 342 -38.68 4.06 -13.55
C LEU A 342 -38.56 3.34 -14.91
N HIS A 343 -39.14 3.93 -15.96
CA HIS A 343 -39.31 3.26 -17.25
C HIS A 343 -38.00 3.08 -18.04
N GLU A 344 -36.97 3.85 -17.69
CA GLU A 344 -35.65 3.84 -18.30
C GLU A 344 -34.64 3.12 -17.38
N PRO A 345 -33.81 2.18 -17.88
CA PRO A 345 -32.82 1.49 -17.06
C PRO A 345 -31.86 2.46 -16.33
N LEU A 346 -31.52 3.56 -17.00
CA LEU A 346 -30.63 4.59 -16.48
C LEU A 346 -31.24 5.33 -15.26
N ALA A 347 -32.55 5.55 -15.28
CA ALA A 347 -33.27 6.10 -14.13
C ALA A 347 -33.30 5.11 -12.93
N VAL A 348 -33.31 3.79 -13.18
CA VAL A 348 -33.15 2.77 -12.13
C VAL A 348 -31.76 2.84 -11.51
N GLN A 349 -30.71 2.94 -12.33
CA GLN A 349 -29.32 3.05 -11.86
C GLN A 349 -29.08 4.33 -11.06
N ILE A 350 -29.60 5.48 -11.53
CA ILE A 350 -29.55 6.74 -10.79
C ILE A 350 -30.32 6.65 -9.47
N ALA A 351 -31.52 6.06 -9.43
CA ALA A 351 -32.24 5.83 -8.17
C ALA A 351 -31.43 4.97 -7.20
N LEU A 352 -30.78 3.91 -7.70
CA LEU A 352 -29.98 2.99 -6.91
C LEU A 352 -28.76 3.70 -6.28
N ILE A 353 -28.00 4.46 -7.08
CA ILE A 353 -26.87 5.27 -6.59
C ILE A 353 -27.37 6.30 -5.56
N THR A 354 -28.50 6.98 -5.83
CA THR A 354 -29.11 7.96 -4.93
C THR A 354 -29.43 7.36 -3.55
N HIS A 355 -30.02 6.16 -3.53
CA HIS A 355 -30.26 5.40 -2.30
C HIS A 355 -28.94 5.04 -1.59
N PHE A 356 -27.95 4.49 -2.31
CA PHE A 356 -26.69 4.08 -1.72
C PHE A 356 -25.86 5.24 -1.14
N LEU A 357 -25.84 6.41 -1.78
CA LEU A 357 -25.21 7.62 -1.23
C LEU A 357 -25.85 8.02 0.11
N TYR A 358 -27.18 8.11 0.18
CA TYR A 358 -27.88 8.40 1.42
C TYR A 358 -27.57 7.39 2.54
N LEU A 359 -27.64 6.09 2.22
CA LEU A 359 -27.45 5.02 3.20
C LEU A 359 -26.00 4.99 3.72
N ASN A 360 -25.00 5.24 2.86
CA ASN A 360 -23.60 5.38 3.24
C ASN A 360 -23.41 6.50 4.29
N ALA A 361 -23.87 7.72 3.98
CA ALA A 361 -23.80 8.84 4.93
C ALA A 361 -24.57 8.59 6.23
N LEU A 362 -25.76 7.96 6.15
CA LEU A 362 -26.56 7.65 7.34
C LEU A 362 -25.92 6.59 8.23
N LEU A 363 -25.30 5.54 7.67
CA LEU A 363 -24.52 4.56 8.44
C LEU A 363 -23.36 5.27 9.15
N THR A 364 -22.56 6.05 8.41
CA THR A 364 -21.41 6.78 8.96
C THR A 364 -21.80 7.70 10.11
N LEU A 365 -22.85 8.53 9.95
CA LEU A 365 -23.34 9.41 11.02
C LEU A 365 -23.90 8.62 12.22
N SER A 366 -24.70 7.58 11.97
CA SER A 366 -25.32 6.79 13.06
C SER A 366 -24.27 6.03 13.88
N TRP A 367 -23.28 5.43 13.21
CA TRP A 367 -22.17 4.74 13.87
C TRP A 367 -21.26 5.72 14.62
N THR A 368 -21.04 6.93 14.10
CA THR A 368 -20.28 7.99 14.78
C THR A 368 -20.95 8.42 16.09
N VAL A 369 -22.28 8.57 16.14
CA VAL A 369 -23.02 8.83 17.40
C VAL A 369 -22.85 7.68 18.39
N LEU A 370 -22.94 6.44 17.92
CA LEU A 370 -22.81 5.25 18.77
C LEU A 370 -21.38 5.05 19.28
N HIS A 371 -20.36 5.38 18.49
CA HIS A 371 -18.96 5.28 18.87
C HIS A 371 -18.56 6.36 19.91
N TYR A 372 -18.81 7.64 19.63
CA TYR A 372 -18.33 8.71 20.52
C TYR A 372 -19.33 9.08 21.62
N GLY A 373 -20.64 8.91 21.38
CA GLY A 373 -21.70 9.41 22.26
C GLY A 373 -22.20 8.43 23.33
N ALA A 374 -21.97 7.12 23.19
CA ALA A 374 -22.63 6.06 23.97
C ALA A 374 -22.71 6.34 25.48
N VAL A 375 -21.59 6.72 26.10
CA VAL A 375 -21.44 6.91 27.56
C VAL A 375 -22.31 8.05 28.14
N ARG A 376 -22.88 8.93 27.29
CA ARG A 376 -23.69 10.10 27.74
C ARG A 376 -25.06 10.24 27.07
N LEU A 377 -25.43 9.35 26.16
CA LEU A 377 -26.77 9.33 25.58
C LEU A 377 -27.76 8.71 26.59
N GLY A 378 -28.97 9.26 26.68
CA GLY A 378 -30.07 8.60 27.41
C GLY A 378 -30.48 7.30 26.71
N SER A 379 -30.89 6.29 27.47
CA SER A 379 -31.20 4.95 26.94
C SER A 379 -32.22 4.96 25.79
N THR A 380 -33.26 5.78 25.87
CA THR A 380 -34.22 6.01 24.78
C THR A 380 -33.55 6.47 23.47
N GLN A 381 -32.55 7.36 23.56
CA GLN A 381 -31.83 7.89 22.40
C GLN A 381 -30.80 6.89 21.86
N GLN A 382 -30.19 6.09 22.73
CA GLN A 382 -29.36 4.94 22.32
C GLN A 382 -30.19 3.95 21.49
N GLU A 383 -31.33 3.46 22.01
CA GLU A 383 -32.20 2.49 21.31
C GLU A 383 -32.70 3.02 19.95
N LEU A 384 -33.00 4.31 19.85
CA LEU A 384 -33.36 4.93 18.56
C LEU A 384 -32.21 4.84 17.54
N MET A 385 -30.97 5.12 17.96
CA MET A 385 -29.78 4.98 17.08
C MET A 385 -29.48 3.52 16.72
N LYS A 386 -29.65 2.56 17.66
CA LYS A 386 -29.51 1.12 17.36
C LYS A 386 -30.53 0.68 16.31
N ARG A 387 -31.79 1.08 16.46
CA ARG A 387 -32.88 0.75 15.53
C ARG A 387 -32.67 1.42 14.16
N ASP A 388 -32.14 2.65 14.11
CA ASP A 388 -31.80 3.33 12.85
C ASP A 388 -30.61 2.68 12.12
N LEU A 389 -29.53 2.29 12.81
CA LEU A 389 -28.40 1.57 12.23
C LEU A 389 -28.86 0.26 11.57
N MET A 390 -29.64 -0.54 12.32
CA MET A 390 -30.22 -1.80 11.86
C MET A 390 -31.13 -1.60 10.63
N ARG A 391 -32.05 -0.63 10.65
CA ARG A 391 -32.92 -0.32 9.49
C ARG A 391 -32.11 0.07 8.27
N THR A 392 -31.06 0.86 8.44
CA THR A 392 -30.21 1.34 7.35
C THR A 392 -29.45 0.18 6.69
N ALA A 393 -28.90 -0.73 7.49
CA ALA A 393 -28.28 -1.96 6.99
C ALA A 393 -29.29 -2.87 6.27
N ARG A 394 -30.54 -3.00 6.79
CA ARG A 394 -31.60 -3.73 6.07
C ARG A 394 -31.89 -3.12 4.70
N SER A 395 -32.09 -1.80 4.61
CA SER A 395 -32.37 -1.14 3.33
C SER A 395 -31.23 -1.24 2.33
N VAL A 396 -29.98 -1.36 2.76
CA VAL A 396 -28.86 -1.70 1.87
C VAL A 396 -29.02 -3.11 1.30
N LEU A 397 -29.32 -4.12 2.13
CA LEU A 397 -29.50 -5.50 1.66
C LEU A 397 -30.77 -5.68 0.82
N GLU A 398 -31.85 -4.94 1.11
CA GLU A 398 -33.06 -4.89 0.28
C GLU A 398 -32.78 -4.40 -1.15
N LEU A 399 -31.78 -3.52 -1.34
CA LEU A 399 -31.40 -2.97 -2.64
C LEU A 399 -30.49 -3.90 -3.46
N THR A 400 -29.87 -4.94 -2.88
CA THR A 400 -28.94 -5.81 -3.62
C THR A 400 -29.64 -6.59 -4.74
N VAL A 401 -30.94 -6.88 -4.60
CA VAL A 401 -31.75 -7.51 -5.66
C VAL A 401 -31.89 -6.63 -6.91
N HIS A 402 -31.62 -5.33 -6.79
CA HIS A 402 -31.63 -4.35 -7.88
C HIS A 402 -30.23 -4.00 -8.40
N ILE A 403 -29.17 -4.56 -7.80
CA ILE A 403 -27.81 -4.43 -8.34
C ILE A 403 -27.69 -5.30 -9.59
N GLU A 404 -27.36 -4.63 -10.71
CA GLU A 404 -26.79 -5.27 -11.88
C GLU A 404 -25.39 -5.78 -11.53
N VAL A 405 -25.11 -7.04 -11.87
CA VAL A 405 -23.85 -7.70 -11.53
C VAL A 405 -23.00 -7.76 -12.79
N ALA A 406 -22.40 -6.63 -13.13
CA ALA A 406 -21.59 -6.45 -14.33
C ALA A 406 -20.19 -5.92 -14.00
N PRO A 407 -19.18 -6.14 -14.87
CA PRO A 407 -17.83 -5.58 -14.71
C PRO A 407 -17.75 -4.06 -14.67
N SER A 408 -18.80 -3.35 -15.08
CA SER A 408 -18.90 -1.90 -15.07
C SER A 408 -19.61 -1.33 -13.82
N THR A 409 -20.10 -2.18 -12.92
CA THR A 409 -20.78 -1.74 -11.70
C THR A 409 -19.75 -1.32 -10.63
N PRO A 410 -19.82 -0.10 -10.05
CA PRO A 410 -18.85 0.35 -9.06
C PRO A 410 -18.73 -0.59 -7.85
N VAL A 411 -17.49 -0.99 -7.51
CA VAL A 411 -17.19 -2.01 -6.49
C VAL A 411 -17.78 -1.68 -5.12
N TRP A 412 -17.88 -0.39 -4.77
CA TRP A 412 -18.46 0.05 -3.50
C TRP A 412 -19.98 -0.21 -3.41
N ILE A 413 -20.70 -0.13 -4.53
CA ILE A 413 -22.11 -0.53 -4.66
C ILE A 413 -22.21 -2.05 -4.74
N LEU A 414 -21.39 -2.67 -5.59
CA LEU A 414 -21.44 -4.09 -5.93
C LEU A 414 -21.14 -5.00 -4.72
N ALA A 415 -20.26 -4.56 -3.81
CA ALA A 415 -19.70 -5.42 -2.76
C ALA A 415 -19.50 -4.75 -1.40
N VAL A 416 -18.80 -3.62 -1.30
CA VAL A 416 -18.33 -3.06 -0.01
C VAL A 416 -19.48 -2.67 0.93
N LEU A 417 -20.44 -1.89 0.43
CA LEU A 417 -21.57 -1.39 1.23
C LEU A 417 -22.60 -2.51 1.54
N PRO A 418 -22.94 -3.42 0.61
CA PRO A 418 -23.65 -4.66 0.93
C PRO A 418 -22.96 -5.51 2.01
N LEU A 419 -21.64 -5.74 1.92
CA LEU A 419 -20.93 -6.59 2.88
C LEU A 419 -20.87 -5.96 4.27
N SER A 420 -20.63 -4.65 4.37
CA SER A 420 -20.74 -3.91 5.64
C SER A 420 -22.11 -4.12 6.32
N SER A 421 -23.17 -4.07 5.53
CA SER A 421 -24.55 -4.21 6.03
C SER A 421 -24.90 -5.65 6.39
N LEU A 422 -24.36 -6.63 5.66
CA LEU A 422 -24.40 -8.05 6.01
C LEU A 422 -23.73 -8.27 7.38
N MET A 423 -22.53 -7.74 7.60
CA MET A 423 -21.81 -7.88 8.88
C MET A 423 -22.61 -7.26 10.04
N ILE A 424 -23.14 -6.04 9.88
CA ILE A 424 -23.97 -5.37 10.90
C ILE A 424 -25.19 -6.22 11.29
N LEU A 425 -25.90 -6.81 10.32
CA LEU A 425 -27.06 -7.67 10.62
C LEU A 425 -26.66 -9.04 11.17
N PHE A 426 -25.55 -9.63 10.71
CA PHE A 426 -25.03 -10.90 11.22
C PHE A 426 -24.75 -10.83 12.72
N ASP A 427 -24.03 -9.80 13.18
CA ASP A 427 -23.72 -9.64 14.60
C ASP A 427 -24.97 -9.36 15.45
N LEU A 428 -25.90 -8.53 14.94
CA LEU A 428 -27.20 -8.29 15.56
C LEU A 428 -28.01 -9.58 15.70
N VAL A 429 -28.02 -10.45 14.68
CA VAL A 429 -28.74 -11.75 14.70
C VAL A 429 -28.15 -12.72 15.73
N VAL A 430 -26.82 -12.85 15.80
CA VAL A 430 -26.15 -13.74 16.78
C VAL A 430 -26.33 -13.24 18.22
N HIS A 431 -26.48 -11.93 18.43
CA HIS A 431 -26.71 -11.38 19.76
C HIS A 431 -28.18 -11.38 20.18
N ASN A 432 -29.09 -11.16 19.25
CA ASN A 432 -30.53 -11.02 19.49
C ASN A 432 -31.32 -12.22 18.96
N ALA A 433 -30.79 -13.44 19.08
CA ALA A 433 -31.34 -14.66 18.47
C ALA A 433 -32.85 -14.90 18.73
N ASN A 434 -33.36 -14.49 19.88
CA ASN A 434 -34.77 -14.65 20.27
C ASN A 434 -35.66 -13.41 20.04
N HIS A 435 -35.10 -12.30 19.54
CA HIS A 435 -35.86 -11.09 19.25
C HIS A 435 -36.81 -11.26 18.04
N PRO A 436 -38.00 -10.63 18.01
CA PRO A 436 -38.96 -10.82 16.92
C PRO A 436 -38.40 -10.47 15.54
N GLU A 437 -37.68 -9.34 15.44
CA GLU A 437 -37.13 -8.84 14.16
C GLU A 437 -35.98 -9.68 13.59
N THR A 438 -35.47 -10.66 14.33
CA THR A 438 -34.35 -11.53 13.91
C THR A 438 -34.72 -12.45 12.74
N GLY A 439 -36.01 -12.81 12.60
CA GLY A 439 -36.50 -13.58 11.44
C GLY A 439 -36.38 -12.82 10.11
N LEU A 440 -36.76 -11.54 10.10
CA LEU A 440 -36.58 -10.65 8.94
C LEU A 440 -35.09 -10.44 8.61
N SER A 441 -34.28 -10.27 9.65
CA SER A 441 -32.83 -10.05 9.51
C SER A 441 -32.13 -11.28 8.91
N LEU A 442 -32.54 -12.50 9.28
CA LEU A 442 -32.09 -13.74 8.65
C LEU A 442 -32.47 -13.84 7.17
N ALA A 443 -33.68 -13.46 6.78
CA ALA A 443 -34.10 -13.48 5.37
C ALA A 443 -33.29 -12.48 4.50
N LEU A 444 -32.91 -11.33 5.07
CA LEU A 444 -32.05 -10.37 4.39
C LEU A 444 -30.59 -10.84 4.27
N LEU A 445 -30.11 -11.66 5.21
CA LEU A 445 -28.83 -12.36 5.06
C LEU A 445 -28.86 -13.39 3.93
N ASP A 446 -29.98 -14.11 3.68
CA ASP A 446 -30.09 -14.97 2.49
C ASP A 446 -30.03 -14.17 1.19
N ILE A 447 -30.73 -13.04 1.14
CA ILE A 447 -30.75 -12.14 -0.03
C ILE A 447 -29.33 -11.63 -0.33
N ALA A 448 -28.58 -11.24 0.70
CA ALA A 448 -27.18 -10.85 0.57
C ALA A 448 -26.29 -12.01 0.12
N GLY A 449 -26.44 -13.20 0.72
CA GLY A 449 -25.71 -14.41 0.30
C GLY A 449 -25.97 -14.75 -1.17
N GLY A 450 -27.23 -14.71 -1.61
CA GLY A 450 -27.61 -14.91 -3.01
C GLY A 450 -27.07 -13.84 -3.97
N HIS A 451 -26.96 -12.58 -3.52
CA HIS A 451 -26.26 -11.53 -4.28
C HIS A 451 -24.77 -11.83 -4.44
N PHE A 452 -24.08 -12.26 -3.37
CA PHE A 452 -22.67 -12.63 -3.47
C PHE A 452 -22.46 -13.90 -4.30
N SER A 453 -23.32 -14.93 -4.20
CA SER A 453 -23.26 -16.08 -5.12
C SER A 453 -23.54 -15.70 -6.58
N ARG A 454 -24.40 -14.70 -6.87
CA ARG A 454 -24.53 -14.12 -8.22
C ARG A 454 -23.25 -13.46 -8.69
N LEU A 455 -22.55 -12.74 -7.81
CA LEU A 455 -21.26 -12.08 -8.11
C LEU A 455 -20.15 -13.09 -8.42
N GLU A 456 -20.08 -14.18 -7.68
CA GLU A 456 -19.16 -15.30 -7.96
C GLU A 456 -19.46 -15.98 -9.30
N TYR A 457 -20.73 -16.26 -9.58
CA TYR A 457 -21.16 -16.86 -10.85
C TYR A 457 -20.85 -15.95 -12.04
N ALA A 458 -21.23 -14.67 -11.98
CA ALA A 458 -20.99 -13.70 -13.04
C ALA A 458 -19.50 -13.41 -13.27
N SER A 459 -18.67 -13.57 -12.24
CA SER A 459 -17.20 -13.44 -12.32
C SER A 459 -16.47 -14.76 -12.59
N ASN A 460 -17.17 -15.87 -12.87
CA ASN A 460 -16.59 -17.20 -13.06
C ASN A 460 -15.66 -17.66 -11.91
N GLY A 461 -15.93 -17.21 -10.68
CA GLY A 461 -15.10 -17.45 -9.50
C GLY A 461 -13.99 -16.41 -9.25
N ALA A 462 -13.84 -15.40 -10.12
CA ALA A 462 -12.85 -14.33 -9.91
C ALA A 462 -13.18 -13.43 -8.69
N LEU A 463 -14.38 -13.51 -8.10
CA LEU A 463 -14.76 -12.89 -6.82
C LEU A 463 -15.42 -13.94 -5.87
N PRO A 464 -15.04 -14.02 -4.57
CA PRO A 464 -15.29 -15.21 -3.74
C PRO A 464 -16.64 -15.13 -2.99
N GLY A 465 -17.73 -15.10 -3.73
CA GLY A 465 -19.06 -14.86 -3.19
C GLY A 465 -19.60 -15.96 -2.28
N SER A 466 -19.28 -17.23 -2.54
CA SER A 466 -19.67 -18.39 -1.73
C SER A 466 -19.28 -18.27 -0.26
N LEU A 467 -18.06 -17.80 0.03
CA LEU A 467 -17.58 -17.59 1.39
C LEU A 467 -18.42 -16.55 2.13
N ILE A 468 -18.88 -15.51 1.43
CA ILE A 468 -19.71 -14.46 2.01
C ILE A 468 -21.14 -14.98 2.29
N ALA A 469 -21.65 -15.90 1.46
CA ALA A 469 -22.94 -16.54 1.69
C ALA A 469 -22.97 -17.44 2.95
N GLU A 470 -21.83 -17.99 3.40
CA GLU A 470 -21.78 -18.86 4.58
C GLU A 470 -22.17 -18.12 5.88
N PHE A 471 -21.95 -16.81 5.99
CA PHE A 471 -22.45 -16.00 7.12
C PHE A 471 -23.97 -16.15 7.33
N ALA A 472 -24.74 -16.23 6.24
CA ALA A 472 -26.19 -16.44 6.28
C ALA A 472 -26.58 -17.86 6.71
N HIS A 473 -25.68 -18.85 6.57
CA HIS A 473 -25.84 -20.20 7.07
C HIS A 473 -25.54 -20.27 8.58
N LEU A 474 -24.38 -19.76 9.02
CA LEU A 474 -23.94 -19.77 10.43
C LEU A 474 -24.95 -19.07 11.34
N ALA A 475 -25.44 -17.89 10.96
CA ALA A 475 -26.46 -17.16 11.71
C ALA A 475 -27.77 -17.97 11.89
N ARG A 476 -28.15 -18.73 10.87
CA ARG A 476 -29.40 -19.49 10.80
C ARG A 476 -29.34 -20.79 11.58
N GLN A 477 -28.20 -21.48 11.52
CA GLN A 477 -27.90 -22.61 12.40
C GLN A 477 -27.94 -22.17 13.86
N TYR A 478 -27.21 -21.11 14.22
CA TYR A 478 -27.16 -20.61 15.59
C TYR A 478 -28.53 -20.22 16.16
N VAL A 479 -29.35 -19.51 15.38
CA VAL A 479 -30.72 -19.15 15.79
C VAL A 479 -31.62 -20.38 15.88
N SER A 480 -31.48 -21.38 15.00
CA SER A 480 -32.21 -22.65 15.09
C SER A 480 -31.85 -23.43 16.35
N GLU A 481 -30.57 -23.50 16.71
CA GLU A 481 -30.11 -24.18 17.93
C GLU A 481 -30.53 -23.43 19.20
N THR A 482 -30.44 -22.10 19.20
CA THR A 482 -30.83 -21.25 20.34
C THR A 482 -32.34 -21.26 20.61
N ARG A 483 -33.17 -21.45 19.56
CA ARG A 483 -34.64 -21.50 19.68
C ARG A 483 -35.21 -22.90 19.97
N LYS A 484 -34.40 -23.96 19.95
CA LYS A 484 -34.85 -25.30 20.37
C LYS A 484 -35.10 -25.31 21.89
N PRO A 485 -36.27 -25.75 22.38
CA PRO A 485 -36.53 -25.84 23.81
C PRO A 485 -35.60 -26.88 24.46
N LYS A 486 -35.01 -26.54 25.62
CA LYS A 486 -34.26 -27.48 26.46
C LYS A 486 -35.20 -28.45 27.19
N SER A 487 -35.80 -29.39 26.46
CA SER A 487 -36.46 -30.56 27.01
C SER A 487 -35.57 -31.80 26.88
N MET A 488 -35.64 -32.70 27.87
CA MET A 488 -34.93 -33.99 27.93
C MET A 488 -33.39 -33.93 28.01
N SER A 489 -32.89 -33.52 29.18
CA SER A 489 -31.61 -34.03 29.67
C SER A 489 -31.79 -35.42 30.29
N ARG A 490 -31.04 -36.43 29.79
CA ARG A 490 -30.78 -37.76 30.40
C ARG A 490 -32.00 -38.62 30.81
N ASP A 491 -32.16 -39.78 30.17
CA ASP A 491 -31.82 -41.08 30.79
C ASP A 491 -32.14 -42.27 29.87
N SER A 492 -31.13 -43.12 29.62
CA SER A 492 -31.22 -44.60 29.45
C SER A 492 -29.86 -45.17 29.00
N ASN A 493 -29.50 -46.35 29.51
CA ASN A 493 -28.39 -47.16 28.99
C ASN A 493 -28.90 -48.07 27.86
N GLU A 494 -28.04 -48.49 26.92
CA GLU A 494 -27.48 -49.86 26.87
C GLU A 494 -26.72 -50.20 25.56
N SER A 495 -25.93 -51.29 25.64
CA SER A 495 -25.62 -52.28 24.57
C SER A 495 -25.06 -51.86 23.19
N SER A 496 -23.72 -51.79 23.14
CA SER A 496 -22.85 -52.68 22.34
C SER A 496 -23.08 -52.98 20.84
N ILE A 497 -21.99 -52.78 20.08
CA ILE A 497 -21.48 -53.57 18.92
C ILE A 497 -22.05 -53.26 17.51
N PRO A 498 -21.19 -53.14 16.46
CA PRO A 498 -21.59 -52.67 15.12
C PRO A 498 -21.72 -53.78 14.06
N PHE A 499 -22.33 -53.47 12.91
CA PHE A 499 -21.93 -54.10 11.63
C PHE A 499 -22.20 -53.22 10.40
N GLN A 500 -21.58 -53.61 9.28
CA GLN A 500 -21.62 -52.94 7.97
C GLN A 500 -22.84 -53.36 7.12
N ALA A 501 -23.14 -52.61 6.06
CA ALA A 501 -23.82 -53.12 4.88
C ALA A 501 -23.10 -52.62 3.60
N GLN A 502 -22.82 -53.53 2.68
CA GLN A 502 -22.25 -53.23 1.36
C GLN A 502 -23.32 -53.25 0.27
N ASP A 503 -22.90 -52.84 -0.93
CA ASP A 503 -23.60 -52.85 -2.22
C ASP A 503 -24.57 -54.02 -2.47
N ARG A 504 -25.65 -53.72 -3.19
CA ARG A 504 -26.24 -54.63 -4.18
C ARG A 504 -26.56 -53.89 -5.48
N VAL A 505 -26.26 -54.54 -6.60
CA VAL A 505 -26.40 -54.02 -7.97
C VAL A 505 -27.36 -54.91 -8.76
N GLY A 506 -28.15 -54.29 -9.64
CA GLY A 506 -29.04 -54.94 -10.61
C GLY A 506 -30.53 -54.60 -10.38
N THR A 507 -31.35 -54.33 -11.41
CA THR A 507 -31.12 -54.29 -12.87
C THR A 507 -32.09 -53.29 -13.55
N SER A 508 -31.73 -52.78 -14.73
CA SER A 508 -32.54 -51.83 -15.53
C SER A 508 -33.86 -52.43 -16.07
N PRO A 509 -34.79 -51.58 -16.57
CA PRO A 509 -34.81 -51.27 -18.02
C PRO A 509 -34.96 -49.77 -18.36
N SER A 510 -35.25 -49.45 -19.63
CA SER A 510 -34.98 -48.17 -20.31
C SER A 510 -36.20 -47.23 -20.52
N ALA A 511 -35.92 -46.00 -20.99
CA ALA A 511 -36.85 -44.90 -21.25
C ALA A 511 -37.74 -45.07 -22.52
N PRO A 512 -38.67 -44.12 -22.76
CA PRO A 512 -38.59 -43.34 -24.00
C PRO A 512 -38.82 -41.80 -23.84
N GLU A 513 -38.54 -41.06 -24.93
CA GLU A 513 -38.92 -39.65 -25.14
C GLU A 513 -40.42 -39.50 -25.49
N PRO A 514 -40.94 -38.27 -25.73
CA PRO A 514 -41.24 -37.90 -27.13
C PRO A 514 -41.11 -36.39 -27.51
N THR A 515 -41.44 -36.10 -28.77
CA THR A 515 -41.11 -34.90 -29.57
C THR A 515 -42.26 -33.89 -29.81
N THR A 516 -41.91 -32.60 -29.93
CA THR A 516 -42.44 -31.53 -30.84
C THR A 516 -43.95 -31.42 -31.21
N SER A 517 -44.55 -30.22 -31.06
CA SER A 517 -45.22 -29.38 -32.11
C SER A 517 -46.04 -28.21 -31.49
N VAL A 518 -45.83 -26.91 -31.81
CA VAL A 518 -46.22 -26.05 -32.97
C VAL A 518 -47.52 -25.20 -32.77
N ALA A 519 -47.32 -23.91 -32.44
CA ALA A 519 -48.02 -22.70 -32.95
C ALA A 519 -49.47 -22.35 -32.45
N PRO A 520 -50.10 -21.20 -32.85
CA PRO A 520 -50.10 -19.97 -32.03
C PRO A 520 -51.42 -19.13 -32.05
N ALA A 521 -51.31 -17.82 -31.70
CA ALA A 521 -52.19 -16.68 -32.04
C ALA A 521 -53.53 -16.49 -31.24
N ASP A 522 -54.11 -15.28 -31.08
CA ASP A 522 -53.55 -13.90 -31.02
C ASP A 522 -54.49 -12.96 -30.17
N PRO A 523 -55.00 -11.72 -30.51
CA PRO A 523 -55.13 -10.66 -29.50
C PRO A 523 -56.49 -9.90 -29.43
N THR A 524 -56.47 -8.71 -28.81
CA THR A 524 -57.48 -7.60 -28.73
C THR A 524 -58.53 -7.64 -27.60
N GLY A 525 -58.90 -6.44 -27.11
CA GLY A 525 -59.89 -6.23 -26.05
C GLY A 525 -59.74 -4.90 -25.30
N LEU A 526 -60.18 -3.78 -25.90
CA LEU A 526 -60.17 -2.42 -25.30
C LEU A 526 -61.50 -2.07 -24.59
N VAL A 527 -61.51 -0.91 -23.91
CA VAL A 527 -62.67 -0.11 -23.46
C VAL A 527 -63.20 -0.33 -22.01
N ALA A 528 -63.48 0.80 -21.35
CA ALA A 528 -64.21 1.00 -20.08
C ALA A 528 -65.18 2.22 -20.29
N PRO A 529 -65.80 2.88 -19.30
CA PRO A 529 -66.10 2.54 -17.89
C PRO A 529 -67.60 2.79 -17.49
N ALA A 530 -68.00 2.38 -16.27
CA ALA A 530 -69.20 2.84 -15.56
C ALA A 530 -69.14 2.42 -14.06
N VAL A 531 -69.82 2.99 -13.06
CA VAL A 531 -70.11 4.37 -12.58
C VAL A 531 -71.09 4.22 -11.38
N LEU A 532 -70.63 4.56 -10.15
CA LEU A 532 -71.42 4.84 -8.91
C LEU A 532 -72.24 3.66 -8.29
N PRO A 533 -72.74 3.73 -7.01
CA PRO A 533 -72.83 4.88 -6.07
C PRO A 533 -72.13 4.65 -4.68
N GLN A 534 -72.71 5.18 -3.58
CA GLN A 534 -72.02 5.61 -2.34
C GLN A 534 -72.28 4.76 -1.06
N GLY A 535 -71.20 4.49 -0.30
CA GLY A 535 -71.13 4.41 1.18
C GLY A 535 -71.90 3.30 1.94
N PRO A 536 -71.75 3.19 3.28
CA PRO A 536 -70.79 3.86 4.19
C PRO A 536 -69.73 2.89 4.80
N GLU A 537 -68.90 3.39 5.72
CA GLU A 537 -67.90 2.61 6.50
C GLU A 537 -68.56 1.62 7.50
N PRO A 538 -67.90 0.50 7.89
CA PRO A 538 -66.91 0.57 8.99
C PRO A 538 -65.74 -0.46 9.02
N VAL A 539 -64.63 -0.03 9.65
CA VAL A 539 -63.74 -0.79 10.58
C VAL A 539 -62.99 -2.08 10.11
N ALA A 540 -61.66 -1.92 10.04
CA ALA A 540 -60.56 -2.86 10.36
C ALA A 540 -60.38 -4.24 9.67
N SER A 541 -59.22 -4.39 9.01
CA SER A 541 -58.40 -5.61 9.04
C SER A 541 -56.92 -5.26 8.74
N ASP A 542 -55.98 -6.08 9.23
CA ASP A 542 -54.53 -5.78 9.22
C ASP A 542 -53.85 -5.94 7.85
N ALA A 543 -52.87 -5.07 7.57
CA ALA A 543 -51.93 -5.20 6.45
C ALA A 543 -50.50 -4.82 6.89
N PRO A 544 -49.47 -5.62 6.57
CA PRO A 544 -48.13 -5.43 7.13
C PRO A 544 -47.33 -4.29 6.46
N GLY A 545 -46.74 -3.42 7.28
CA GLY A 545 -45.52 -2.69 6.92
C GLY A 545 -45.69 -1.52 5.93
N VAL A 546 -46.46 -0.51 6.32
CA VAL A 546 -46.26 0.88 5.84
C VAL A 546 -45.32 1.59 6.83
N MET A 547 -44.20 2.13 6.34
CA MET A 547 -43.31 2.95 7.17
C MET A 547 -44.00 4.30 7.45
N GLN A 548 -44.44 4.53 8.69
CA GLN A 548 -44.98 5.83 9.09
C GLN A 548 -43.88 6.85 9.37
N PRO A 549 -44.17 8.16 9.22
CA PRO A 549 -43.33 9.23 9.76
C PRO A 549 -43.14 9.11 11.28
N TRP A 550 -42.07 9.73 11.78
CA TRP A 550 -41.64 9.63 13.17
C TRP A 550 -42.68 10.16 14.19
N SER A 551 -42.98 9.32 15.18
CA SER A 551 -43.64 9.69 16.43
C SER A 551 -42.81 9.13 17.60
N PRO A 552 -42.48 9.92 18.65
CA PRO A 552 -41.69 9.42 19.79
C PRO A 552 -42.48 8.55 20.79
N ALA A 553 -43.80 8.39 20.59
CA ALA A 553 -44.75 8.26 21.68
C ALA A 553 -45.14 6.83 22.13
N SER A 554 -44.31 5.82 21.90
CA SER A 554 -44.43 4.51 22.57
C SER A 554 -43.14 3.70 22.52
N LEU A 555 -42.42 3.60 23.64
CA LEU A 555 -41.42 2.55 23.85
C LEU A 555 -41.95 1.55 24.87
N ASP A 556 -42.28 0.33 24.43
CA ASP A 556 -42.33 -0.80 25.34
C ASP A 556 -40.89 -1.26 25.66
N ARG A 557 -40.67 -1.75 26.88
CA ARG A 557 -39.35 -2.19 27.37
C ARG A 557 -39.03 -3.64 27.02
N SER A 558 -39.94 -4.37 26.37
CA SER A 558 -39.72 -5.76 25.93
C SER A 558 -38.86 -5.90 24.66
N GLU A 559 -38.64 -4.81 23.92
CA GLU A 559 -38.01 -4.80 22.58
C GLU A 559 -36.63 -4.09 22.52
N ALA A 560 -35.84 -4.12 23.59
CA ALA A 560 -34.51 -3.50 23.58
C ALA A 560 -33.51 -4.32 22.72
N LEU A 561 -32.72 -3.65 21.89
CA LEU A 561 -31.70 -4.30 21.05
C LEU A 561 -30.34 -4.32 21.75
N PHE A 562 -29.76 -5.51 21.90
CA PHE A 562 -28.38 -5.65 22.38
C PHE A 562 -27.40 -5.53 21.20
N LEU A 563 -26.70 -4.41 21.10
CA LEU A 563 -25.56 -4.19 20.20
C LEU A 563 -24.27 -4.16 21.05
N PRO A 564 -23.45 -5.23 21.05
CA PRO A 564 -22.39 -5.39 22.03
C PRO A 564 -21.29 -4.33 22.02
N TYR A 565 -21.05 -3.67 20.89
CA TYR A 565 -20.14 -2.51 20.79
C TYR A 565 -20.53 -1.33 21.70
N ILE A 566 -21.78 -1.29 22.16
CA ILE A 566 -22.39 -0.24 23.00
C ILE A 566 -22.77 -0.81 24.37
N ASP A 567 -23.25 -2.06 24.42
CA ASP A 567 -23.90 -2.64 25.60
C ASP A 567 -23.03 -3.65 26.38
N ASP A 568 -21.88 -4.08 25.84
CA ASP A 568 -20.97 -5.00 26.55
C ASP A 568 -19.89 -4.22 27.32
N PRO A 569 -19.90 -4.23 28.67
CA PRO A 569 -18.94 -3.47 29.48
C PRO A 569 -17.51 -4.06 29.46
N THR A 570 -17.29 -5.20 28.81
CA THR A 570 -15.94 -5.71 28.54
C THR A 570 -15.32 -5.08 27.28
N TYR A 571 -16.10 -4.34 26.50
CA TYR A 571 -15.69 -3.73 25.25
C TYR A 571 -15.10 -2.33 25.46
N TYR A 572 -13.79 -2.19 25.25
CA TYR A 572 -13.07 -0.92 25.41
C TYR A 572 -12.92 -0.19 24.07
N PHE A 573 -13.03 1.14 24.06
CA PHE A 573 -12.92 1.96 22.84
C PHE A 573 -11.61 1.77 22.05
N GLY A 574 -10.51 1.37 22.71
CA GLY A 574 -9.25 1.03 22.03
C GLY A 574 -9.34 -0.22 21.14
N ASP A 575 -10.29 -1.12 21.38
CA ASP A 575 -10.45 -2.36 20.62
C ASP A 575 -11.08 -2.14 19.23
N LEU A 576 -11.58 -0.92 18.95
CA LEU A 576 -11.98 -0.46 17.61
C LEU A 576 -10.88 0.36 16.90
N GLN A 577 -9.77 0.67 17.57
CA GLN A 577 -8.65 1.42 16.98
C GLN A 577 -7.62 0.50 16.29
N LEU A 578 -7.86 -0.82 16.28
CA LEU A 578 -6.96 -1.83 15.73
C LEU A 578 -7.66 -2.64 14.63
N LEU A 579 -7.14 -2.47 13.40
CA LEU A 579 -7.21 -3.37 12.24
C LEU A 579 -8.34 -4.42 12.25
N GLY A 580 -9.51 -3.99 11.77
CA GLY A 580 -10.32 -4.89 10.96
C GLY A 580 -9.62 -5.21 9.64
N ILE A 581 -10.00 -6.32 8.99
CA ILE A 581 -9.68 -6.51 7.56
C ILE A 581 -10.34 -5.35 6.78
N ASP A 582 -9.64 -4.75 5.84
CA ASP A 582 -10.24 -3.74 4.96
C ASP A 582 -11.14 -4.43 3.92
N LEU A 583 -12.43 -4.08 3.91
CA LEU A 583 -13.43 -4.58 2.96
C LEU A 583 -13.13 -4.19 1.52
N LYS A 584 -12.37 -3.12 1.29
CA LYS A 584 -11.88 -2.72 -0.02
C LYS A 584 -10.81 -3.71 -0.51
N ASP A 585 -9.88 -4.12 0.35
CA ASP A 585 -8.81 -5.06 -0.02
C ASP A 585 -9.32 -6.47 -0.37
N LEU A 586 -10.57 -6.80 0.01
CA LEU A 586 -11.25 -8.02 -0.44
C LEU A 586 -11.63 -7.99 -1.95
N PHE A 587 -11.79 -6.81 -2.53
CA PHE A 587 -12.22 -6.62 -3.92
C PHE A 587 -11.25 -5.76 -4.76
N ASP A 588 -10.23 -5.16 -4.15
CA ASP A 588 -9.15 -4.44 -4.83
C ASP A 588 -8.09 -5.43 -5.32
N HIS A 589 -8.02 -5.60 -6.64
CA HIS A 589 -6.98 -6.40 -7.30
C HIS A 589 -5.65 -5.63 -7.32
N SER A 590 -5.06 -5.40 -6.14
CA SER A 590 -3.86 -4.59 -5.97
C SER A 590 -2.68 -5.12 -6.80
N TYR A 591 -2.32 -4.37 -7.83
CA TYR A 591 -1.54 -4.87 -8.96
C TYR A 591 -0.10 -4.35 -8.94
N GLN A 592 0.89 -5.23 -9.10
CA GLN A 592 2.24 -4.82 -9.48
C GLN A 592 2.30 -4.68 -11.01
N LEU A 593 2.18 -3.44 -11.50
CA LEU A 593 2.22 -3.14 -12.93
C LEU A 593 3.55 -3.61 -13.56
N PRO A 594 3.54 -4.27 -14.73
CA PRO A 594 4.76 -4.76 -15.35
C PRO A 594 5.64 -3.63 -15.89
N GLY A 595 6.94 -3.70 -15.59
CA GLY A 595 8.04 -2.96 -16.24
C GLY A 595 7.76 -1.49 -16.62
N PRO A 596 7.39 -1.19 -17.89
CA PRO A 596 7.10 0.18 -18.32
C PRO A 596 6.03 0.88 -17.49
N MET A 597 4.95 0.18 -17.12
CA MET A 597 3.81 0.78 -16.40
C MET A 597 4.13 1.05 -14.92
N ALA A 598 5.02 0.27 -14.28
CA ALA A 598 5.50 0.56 -12.93
C ALA A 598 6.18 1.94 -12.84
N ARG A 599 6.97 2.31 -13.86
CA ARG A 599 7.65 3.61 -13.93
C ARG A 599 6.66 4.78 -14.02
N VAL A 600 5.49 4.58 -14.61
CA VAL A 600 4.44 5.60 -14.69
C VAL A 600 3.88 5.89 -13.30
N VAL A 601 3.44 4.86 -12.56
CA VAL A 601 2.87 5.02 -11.22
C VAL A 601 3.91 5.44 -10.18
N ALA A 602 5.17 5.03 -10.33
CA ALA A 602 6.28 5.57 -9.53
C ALA A 602 6.44 7.09 -9.74
N GLY A 603 6.39 7.57 -10.99
CA GLY A 603 6.46 9.00 -11.33
C GLY A 603 5.24 9.84 -10.91
N MET A 604 4.12 9.22 -10.53
CA MET A 604 2.98 9.89 -9.91
C MET A 604 3.23 10.07 -8.41
N ARG A 605 3.75 9.03 -7.74
CA ARG A 605 4.05 9.05 -6.29
C ARG A 605 5.15 10.04 -5.89
N SER A 606 5.95 10.54 -6.83
CA SER A 606 6.99 11.55 -6.56
C SER A 606 6.50 13.01 -6.60
N ARG A 607 5.25 13.27 -7.01
CA ARG A 607 4.72 14.65 -7.15
C ARG A 607 4.36 15.28 -5.80
N HIS A 608 5.34 15.89 -5.15
CA HIS A 608 5.08 16.90 -4.13
C HIS A 608 4.70 18.24 -4.78
N TRP A 609 3.68 18.89 -4.23
CA TRP A 609 3.38 20.31 -4.49
C TRP A 609 3.26 21.01 -3.12
N PRO A 610 3.76 22.25 -2.96
CA PRO A 610 3.87 22.88 -1.63
C PRO A 610 2.50 23.15 -0.99
N PRO A 611 2.43 23.17 0.36
CA PRO A 611 1.18 23.39 1.09
C PRO A 611 0.58 24.77 0.78
N ILE A 612 -0.75 24.80 0.63
CA ILE A 612 -1.50 26.03 0.35
C ILE A 612 -1.62 26.87 1.64
N GLY A 613 -0.59 27.69 1.89
CA GLY A 613 -0.67 28.78 2.87
C GLY A 613 -1.58 29.93 2.37
N PRO A 614 -2.15 30.73 3.29
CA PRO A 614 -3.06 31.82 2.91
C PRO A 614 -2.33 32.94 2.15
N ALA A 615 -2.82 33.27 0.96
CA ALA A 615 -2.22 34.28 0.08
C ALA A 615 -2.45 35.71 0.59
N GLY A 616 -1.55 36.21 1.45
CA GLY A 616 -1.44 37.63 1.79
C GLY A 616 -0.49 38.35 0.82
N PRO A 617 -0.95 39.27 -0.04
CA PRO A 617 -0.09 39.92 -1.03
C PRO A 617 0.78 41.01 -0.40
N ARG A 618 2.07 41.04 -0.79
CA ARG A 618 2.89 42.25 -0.74
C ARG A 618 3.32 42.62 -2.15
N LEU A 619 2.74 43.69 -2.69
CA LEU A 619 3.39 44.44 -3.76
C LEU A 619 4.48 45.31 -3.13
N ASP A 620 5.66 45.33 -3.74
CA ASP A 620 6.61 46.41 -3.50
C ASP A 620 6.08 47.71 -4.13
N ILE A 621 6.07 48.78 -3.33
CA ILE A 621 5.85 50.16 -3.79
C ILE A 621 7.02 51.01 -3.27
N PRO A 622 7.66 51.85 -4.11
CA PRO A 622 8.78 52.68 -3.68
C PRO A 622 8.45 53.67 -2.55
N ARG A 623 9.48 54.00 -1.77
CA ARG A 623 9.47 55.09 -0.76
C ARG A 623 9.42 56.48 -1.43
N PRO A 624 9.25 57.60 -0.68
CA PRO A 624 8.05 57.94 0.09
C PRO A 624 7.64 59.43 -0.09
N PHE A 625 6.36 59.79 0.00
CA PHE A 625 5.97 61.21 0.19
C PHE A 625 4.78 61.40 1.15
N LYS A 626 4.68 62.62 1.70
CA LYS A 626 3.82 62.99 2.83
C LYS A 626 2.38 63.31 2.42
N VAL A 627 1.42 63.05 3.32
CA VAL A 627 0.54 64.03 4.04
C VAL A 627 -0.64 63.27 4.68
N SER A 628 -1.22 63.82 5.75
CA SER A 628 -2.22 63.18 6.62
C SER A 628 -3.69 63.45 6.23
N LEU A 629 -4.59 62.69 6.89
CA LEU A 629 -5.99 62.97 7.26
C LEU A 629 -7.17 62.57 6.33
N LEU A 630 -8.23 62.11 7.01
CA LEU A 630 -9.67 62.15 6.72
C LEU A 630 -10.34 61.23 5.67
N HIS A 631 -11.06 60.24 6.22
CA HIS A 631 -12.51 59.98 6.08
C HIS A 631 -13.23 59.71 4.72
N LEU A 632 -14.05 58.65 4.79
CA LEU A 632 -15.44 58.49 4.29
C LEU A 632 -15.73 58.26 2.78
N GLN A 633 -16.16 57.02 2.52
CA GLN A 633 -17.39 56.61 1.81
C GLN A 633 -17.62 56.86 0.30
N ALA A 634 -18.40 55.92 -0.26
CA ALA A 634 -19.37 56.06 -1.36
C ALA A 634 -18.90 56.02 -2.84
N SER A 635 -19.20 54.86 -3.45
CA SER A 635 -20.12 54.74 -4.61
C SER A 635 -19.72 55.11 -6.05
N SER A 636 -19.61 54.04 -6.85
CA SER A 636 -20.41 53.75 -8.06
C SER A 636 -20.06 54.29 -9.46
N LEU A 637 -20.46 53.46 -10.45
CA LEU A 637 -20.81 53.75 -11.86
C LEU A 637 -19.69 54.02 -12.90
N SER A 638 -19.34 52.93 -13.61
CA SER A 638 -19.39 52.77 -15.09
C SER A 638 -18.80 53.83 -16.04
N LEU A 639 -17.96 53.38 -16.99
CA LEU A 639 -18.35 53.26 -18.42
C LEU A 639 -17.28 52.56 -19.30
N HIS A 640 -17.75 51.97 -20.41
CA HIS A 640 -16.98 51.46 -21.57
C HIS A 640 -16.74 52.59 -22.60
N PRO A 641 -16.07 52.35 -23.76
CA PRO A 641 -14.84 51.58 -24.06
C PRO A 641 -13.86 52.41 -24.94
N SER A 642 -12.78 51.82 -25.50
CA SER A 642 -12.49 51.83 -26.98
C SER A 642 -11.04 51.51 -27.42
N ALA A 643 -10.97 50.76 -28.53
CA ALA A 643 -10.09 50.91 -29.71
C ALA A 643 -8.54 50.86 -29.68
N THR A 644 -8.01 49.72 -30.18
CA THR A 644 -7.20 49.58 -31.43
C THR A 644 -5.85 50.32 -31.63
N VAL A 645 -4.80 49.58 -32.06
CA VAL A 645 -3.99 49.77 -33.31
C VAL A 645 -2.60 49.09 -33.22
N VAL A 646 -2.49 47.95 -33.92
CA VAL A 646 -1.40 47.49 -34.81
C VAL A 646 -0.05 48.23 -34.80
N ARG A 647 1.06 47.48 -34.56
CA ARG A 647 2.13 47.32 -35.58
C ARG A 647 3.04 46.11 -35.37
N SER A 648 3.59 45.63 -36.48
CA SER A 648 4.48 44.48 -36.62
C SER A 648 5.85 44.91 -37.16
N TYR A 649 6.86 44.05 -37.00
CA TYR A 649 8.04 44.02 -37.86
C TYR A 649 8.52 42.57 -38.08
N ASN A 650 8.68 42.18 -39.34
CA ASN A 650 9.44 41.00 -39.76
C ASN A 650 10.89 41.43 -40.06
N PHE A 651 11.84 40.50 -39.93
CA PHE A 651 12.88 40.32 -40.95
C PHE A 651 13.33 38.86 -40.99
N SER A 652 13.79 38.41 -42.16
CA SER A 652 14.28 37.05 -42.43
C SER A 652 15.48 37.13 -43.42
N PRO A 653 15.91 36.06 -44.11
CA PRO A 653 17.12 35.31 -43.76
C PRO A 653 18.22 35.38 -44.84
N CYS A 654 19.33 34.64 -44.67
CA CYS A 654 20.30 34.34 -45.74
C CYS A 654 20.91 32.93 -45.59
N THR A 655 21.33 32.32 -46.71
CA THR A 655 21.64 30.88 -46.82
C THR A 655 22.70 30.56 -47.89
N VAL A 656 23.73 29.76 -47.57
CA VAL A 656 24.69 29.07 -48.49
C VAL A 656 25.26 27.83 -47.72
N ALA A 657 25.46 26.59 -48.18
CA ALA A 657 25.20 25.80 -49.42
C ALA A 657 26.45 25.33 -50.23
N MET A 658 26.37 24.09 -50.77
CA MET A 658 27.25 23.42 -51.77
C MET A 658 28.67 22.99 -51.35
N ASP A 659 29.28 21.90 -51.88
CA ASP A 659 28.79 20.67 -52.56
C ASP A 659 29.87 19.54 -52.46
N ALA A 660 29.63 18.33 -53.00
CA ALA A 660 30.40 17.09 -52.76
C ALA A 660 31.13 16.49 -54.00
N LYS A 661 31.51 15.18 -53.89
CA LYS A 661 32.23 14.28 -54.86
C LYS A 661 33.78 14.30 -54.70
N SER A 662 34.56 13.24 -54.96
CA SER A 662 34.35 11.91 -55.60
C SER A 662 35.35 10.86 -55.01
N LEU A 663 35.50 9.57 -55.38
CA LEU A 663 34.91 8.73 -56.46
C LEU A 663 34.82 7.22 -56.04
N GLN A 664 35.67 6.35 -56.59
CA GLN A 664 35.87 4.88 -56.41
C GLN A 664 37.38 4.59 -56.74
N GLN A 665 38.00 3.39 -56.79
CA GLN A 665 37.52 2.04 -57.11
C GLN A 665 38.62 0.95 -56.87
N ALA A 666 38.19 -0.33 -56.88
CA ALA A 666 38.90 -1.52 -57.41
C ALA A 666 40.03 -2.28 -56.63
N ARG A 667 39.70 -3.55 -56.31
CA ARG A 667 40.50 -4.81 -56.45
C ARG A 667 41.74 -5.08 -55.55
N GLY A 668 41.82 -6.30 -55.01
CA GLY A 668 43.05 -6.87 -54.41
C GLY A 668 42.82 -8.13 -53.56
N THR A 669 42.69 -9.30 -54.19
CA THR A 669 42.52 -10.64 -53.56
C THR A 669 43.78 -11.17 -52.81
N PRO A 670 43.66 -12.20 -51.94
CA PRO A 670 44.45 -12.23 -50.68
C PRO A 670 45.58 -13.32 -50.60
N PRO A 671 45.76 -14.18 -49.56
CA PRO A 671 47.09 -14.64 -49.09
C PRO A 671 47.64 -15.87 -49.86
N PRO A 672 48.87 -16.36 -49.56
CA PRO A 672 49.13 -17.27 -48.41
C PRO A 672 50.20 -16.72 -47.44
N GLU A 673 50.32 -17.06 -46.15
CA GLU A 673 50.15 -18.32 -45.37
C GLU A 673 51.46 -19.10 -45.15
N GLU A 674 51.70 -19.45 -43.86
CA GLU A 674 52.41 -20.65 -43.37
C GLU A 674 53.96 -20.74 -43.34
N ARG A 675 54.41 -21.78 -42.60
CA ARG A 675 55.71 -22.51 -42.61
C ARG A 675 56.82 -21.96 -41.69
N ARG A 676 57.58 -22.79 -40.92
CA ARG A 676 57.61 -24.25 -40.57
C ARG A 676 58.75 -24.48 -39.51
N PRO A 677 59.21 -25.70 -39.13
CA PRO A 677 58.51 -26.81 -38.44
C PRO A 677 59.37 -27.47 -37.32
N LEU A 678 58.94 -28.63 -36.81
CA LEU A 678 59.67 -29.93 -36.70
C LEU A 678 58.88 -30.80 -35.67
N LEU A 679 58.07 -31.81 -36.05
CA LEU A 679 58.38 -33.13 -36.65
C LEU A 679 59.33 -33.98 -35.76
N GLY A 680 59.03 -35.23 -35.39
CA GLY A 680 57.89 -36.15 -35.62
C GLY A 680 58.12 -37.38 -34.69
N PRO A 681 57.79 -38.64 -35.04
CA PRO A 681 56.82 -39.21 -36.01
C PRO A 681 55.61 -39.79 -35.18
N ASP A 682 54.67 -40.64 -35.62
CA ASP A 682 54.42 -41.39 -36.86
C ASP A 682 53.04 -40.98 -37.41
N GLY A 683 53.00 -40.45 -38.64
CA GLY A 683 51.81 -39.77 -39.15
C GLY A 683 50.94 -40.65 -40.04
N GLU A 684 49.62 -40.62 -39.81
CA GLU A 684 48.65 -40.81 -40.88
C GLU A 684 47.40 -39.93 -40.66
N VAL A 685 46.72 -39.60 -41.75
CA VAL A 685 45.57 -38.69 -41.82
C VAL A 685 44.63 -39.21 -42.90
N VAL A 686 43.32 -39.28 -42.64
CA VAL A 686 42.20 -38.99 -43.57
C VAL A 686 40.85 -39.40 -42.94
N GLN A 687 39.80 -38.70 -43.41
CA GLN A 687 38.35 -38.92 -43.34
C GLN A 687 37.87 -40.38 -43.09
N TYR A 688 36.67 -40.64 -42.53
CA TYR A 688 35.40 -40.44 -43.25
C TYR A 688 34.11 -40.46 -42.38
N GLU A 689 32.98 -40.31 -43.07
CA GLU A 689 31.54 -40.29 -42.70
C GLU A 689 31.06 -41.20 -41.55
N VAL A 690 29.93 -40.79 -40.94
CA VAL A 690 28.97 -41.67 -40.25
C VAL A 690 27.54 -41.28 -40.62
N ASP A 691 27.02 -41.90 -41.67
CA ASP A 691 25.63 -42.40 -41.76
C ASP A 691 25.74 -43.95 -41.71
N ASP A 692 24.73 -44.76 -41.38
CA ASP A 692 23.39 -44.78 -41.97
C ASP A 692 22.36 -45.57 -41.11
N ASP A 693 21.07 -45.42 -41.44
CA ASP A 693 19.86 -46.24 -41.15
C ASP A 693 19.74 -47.00 -39.78
N ILE A 694 18.73 -46.83 -38.92
CA ILE A 694 17.27 -46.57 -39.06
C ILE A 694 16.45 -47.74 -39.67
N LYS A 695 15.68 -48.44 -38.81
CA LYS A 695 14.30 -49.00 -39.01
C LYS A 695 13.94 -49.91 -37.80
N GLY A 696 12.76 -49.89 -37.18
CA GLY A 696 11.61 -48.96 -37.24
C GLY A 696 10.30 -49.60 -36.70
N ARG A 697 9.30 -48.75 -36.36
CA ARG A 697 7.85 -49.01 -36.11
C ARG A 697 7.30 -49.30 -34.69
N SER A 698 6.43 -48.36 -34.28
CA SER A 698 5.02 -48.51 -33.82
C SER A 698 4.58 -49.01 -32.42
N ARG A 699 3.89 -48.09 -31.72
CA ARG A 699 2.66 -48.22 -30.88
C ARG A 699 2.69 -48.98 -29.53
N GLN A 700 1.87 -48.46 -28.59
CA GLN A 700 1.51 -48.95 -27.24
C GLN A 700 0.51 -50.16 -27.32
N PRO A 701 0.06 -50.85 -26.22
CA PRO A 701 0.11 -50.46 -24.79
C PRO A 701 0.26 -51.56 -23.69
N ALA A 702 0.26 -51.09 -22.42
CA ALA A 702 -0.39 -51.65 -21.21
C ALA A 702 0.21 -52.82 -20.35
N SER A 703 0.29 -52.51 -19.04
CA SER A 703 -0.21 -53.31 -17.88
C SER A 703 0.69 -54.24 -17.02
N ARG A 704 0.96 -53.75 -15.78
CA ARG A 704 0.57 -54.35 -14.47
C ARG A 704 1.37 -55.56 -13.88
N TRP A 705 1.34 -55.63 -12.53
CA TRP A 705 1.74 -56.74 -11.62
C TRP A 705 3.21 -56.92 -11.18
N ILE A 706 3.57 -56.32 -10.02
CA ILE A 706 4.32 -57.00 -8.94
C ILE A 706 3.51 -56.82 -7.63
N SER A 707 3.62 -57.75 -6.69
CA SER A 707 2.52 -58.12 -5.79
C SER A 707 2.46 -57.43 -4.41
N VAL A 708 1.28 -57.52 -3.79
CA VAL A 708 0.91 -56.92 -2.48
C VAL A 708 1.83 -57.33 -1.33
N TRP A 709 2.44 -58.52 -1.39
CA TRP A 709 3.28 -59.08 -0.33
C TRP A 709 4.46 -58.18 0.08
N ALA A 710 5.07 -57.48 -0.87
CA ALA A 710 6.18 -56.57 -0.58
C ALA A 710 5.77 -55.39 0.33
N LYS A 711 4.51 -54.94 0.25
CA LYS A 711 4.00 -53.82 1.07
C LYS A 711 3.70 -54.26 2.50
N SER A 712 3.16 -55.45 2.71
CA SER A 712 2.88 -55.97 4.06
C SER A 712 4.14 -56.13 4.90
N ILE A 713 5.22 -56.65 4.30
CA ILE A 713 6.52 -56.83 4.98
C ILE A 713 7.14 -55.48 5.38
N PHE A 714 7.02 -54.46 4.55
CA PHE A 714 7.54 -53.12 4.85
C PHE A 714 6.77 -52.44 6.00
N ILE A 715 5.44 -52.60 6.03
CA ILE A 715 4.58 -52.04 7.08
C ILE A 715 4.80 -52.74 8.43
N THR A 716 4.93 -54.08 8.46
CA THR A 716 5.20 -54.79 9.72
C THR A 716 6.59 -54.49 10.28
N ALA A 717 7.59 -54.27 9.43
CA ALA A 717 8.92 -53.84 9.87
C ALA A 717 8.88 -52.46 10.58
N ILE A 718 8.16 -51.48 10.01
CA ILE A 718 8.00 -50.15 10.62
C ILE A 718 7.30 -50.22 11.97
N LEU A 719 6.19 -50.98 12.06
CA LEU A 719 5.44 -51.16 13.30
C LEU A 719 6.28 -51.86 14.39
N LEU A 720 7.12 -52.83 14.01
CA LEU A 720 8.04 -53.49 14.95
C LEU A 720 9.07 -52.50 15.52
N VAL A 721 9.66 -51.65 14.68
CA VAL A 721 10.62 -50.61 15.11
C VAL A 721 9.96 -49.60 16.05
N MET A 722 8.73 -49.15 15.75
CA MET A 722 8.00 -48.23 16.65
C MET A 722 7.68 -48.88 18.01
N CYS A 723 7.28 -50.16 18.04
CA CYS A 723 7.10 -50.88 19.31
C CYS A 723 8.40 -51.01 20.11
N ILE A 724 9.53 -51.30 19.47
CA ILE A 724 10.85 -51.37 20.13
C ILE A 724 11.24 -50.02 20.73
N LEU A 725 11.04 -48.91 20.00
CA LEU A 725 11.29 -47.56 20.50
C LEU A 725 10.39 -47.18 21.68
N LEU A 726 9.12 -47.60 21.67
CA LEU A 726 8.18 -47.36 22.76
C LEU A 726 8.54 -48.17 24.03
N VAL A 727 8.98 -49.42 23.87
CA VAL A 727 9.47 -50.25 25.00
C VAL A 727 10.77 -49.68 25.56
N LEU A 728 11.67 -49.17 24.72
CA LEU A 728 12.89 -48.50 25.16
C LEU A 728 12.59 -47.22 25.96
N SER A 729 11.67 -46.36 25.50
CA SER A 729 11.34 -45.13 26.24
C SER A 729 10.69 -45.43 27.60
N LEU A 730 9.84 -46.46 27.68
CA LEU A 730 9.26 -46.93 28.95
C LEU A 730 10.31 -47.54 29.91
N LEU A 731 11.33 -48.22 29.38
CA LEU A 731 12.48 -48.69 30.18
C LEU A 731 13.31 -47.53 30.74
N PHE A 732 13.53 -46.46 29.97
CA PHE A 732 14.31 -45.29 30.41
C PHE A 732 13.62 -44.44 31.48
N LEU A 733 12.27 -44.46 31.60
CA LEU A 733 11.57 -43.85 32.74
C LEU A 733 11.55 -44.74 34.01
N GLY A 734 11.93 -46.02 33.89
CA GLY A 734 11.77 -47.01 34.97
C GLY A 734 12.90 -47.13 35.98
N LEU A 735 14.08 -46.51 35.75
CA LEU A 735 15.29 -46.82 36.51
C LEU A 735 16.13 -45.59 36.93
N GLY A 736 16.13 -45.32 38.24
CA GLY A 736 17.36 -45.00 38.96
C GLY A 736 17.69 -43.52 39.25
N ILE A 737 17.14 -43.00 40.35
CA ILE A 737 17.84 -41.96 41.14
C ILE A 737 18.84 -42.68 42.07
N SER A 738 20.15 -42.48 41.89
CA SER A 738 21.20 -42.80 42.89
C SER A 738 22.53 -42.15 42.53
N GLY A 739 23.20 -41.56 43.53
CA GLY A 739 24.22 -40.53 43.34
C GLY A 739 25.65 -40.94 42.99
N LEU A 740 26.38 -39.92 42.54
CA LEU A 740 27.84 -39.69 42.67
C LEU A 740 28.80 -40.57 41.82
N PRO A 741 30.04 -40.11 41.59
CA PRO A 741 30.47 -38.72 41.32
C PRO A 741 31.30 -38.65 40.03
N HIS A 742 31.33 -37.49 39.35
CA HIS A 742 32.34 -37.17 38.34
C HIS A 742 32.99 -35.82 38.67
N GLY A 743 34.31 -35.74 38.53
CA GLY A 743 35.11 -34.60 39.00
C GLY A 743 34.97 -33.35 38.13
N PRO A 744 35.33 -32.17 38.67
CA PRO A 744 35.25 -30.91 37.93
C PRO A 744 36.30 -30.87 36.82
N SER A 745 35.84 -30.94 35.57
CA SER A 745 36.61 -30.45 34.43
C SER A 745 36.34 -28.95 34.31
N GLU A 746 37.06 -28.15 35.09
CA GLU A 746 37.03 -26.69 34.97
C GLU A 746 37.63 -26.29 33.61
N LYS A 747 36.75 -26.12 32.60
CA LYS A 747 37.03 -25.11 31.58
C LYS A 747 37.15 -23.77 32.32
N PRO A 748 38.23 -23.00 32.15
CA PRO A 748 38.33 -21.69 32.78
C PRO A 748 37.23 -20.80 32.23
N SER A 749 36.29 -20.40 33.09
CA SER A 749 35.37 -19.32 32.78
C SER A 749 36.17 -18.05 32.53
N SER A 750 35.84 -17.32 31.46
CA SER A 750 36.29 -15.92 31.37
C SER A 750 35.73 -15.17 32.59
N PRO A 751 36.55 -14.34 33.26
CA PRO A 751 36.11 -13.64 34.47
C PRO A 751 34.91 -12.75 34.12
N HIS A 752 33.81 -12.97 34.84
CA HIS A 752 32.46 -12.47 34.56
C HIS A 752 32.41 -11.19 33.70
N ALA A 753 32.08 -11.35 32.40
CA ALA A 753 31.71 -10.22 31.57
C ALA A 753 30.48 -9.54 32.21
N PRO A 754 30.52 -8.22 32.49
CA PRO A 754 29.43 -7.56 33.20
C PRO A 754 28.16 -7.40 32.35
N ILE A 755 28.30 -7.48 31.02
CA ILE A 755 27.20 -7.41 30.07
C ILE A 755 26.61 -8.81 29.87
N LYS A 756 25.31 -8.94 30.13
CA LYS A 756 24.51 -10.14 29.79
C LYS A 756 23.49 -9.88 28.70
N ASN A 757 22.99 -8.65 28.61
CA ASN A 757 21.99 -8.22 27.63
C ASN A 757 22.62 -7.18 26.69
N VAL A 758 22.53 -7.42 25.38
CA VAL A 758 22.93 -6.45 24.35
C VAL A 758 21.67 -6.01 23.62
N VAL A 759 21.42 -4.70 23.64
CA VAL A 759 20.31 -4.05 22.95
C VAL A 759 20.87 -3.26 21.78
N VAL A 760 20.35 -3.47 20.58
CA VAL A 760 20.76 -2.73 19.38
C VAL A 760 19.55 -2.02 18.76
N LEU A 761 19.63 -0.71 18.64
CA LEU A 761 18.74 0.11 17.84
C LEU A 761 19.49 0.56 16.58
N VAL A 762 18.86 0.35 15.42
CA VAL A 762 19.37 0.75 14.11
C VAL A 762 18.43 1.77 13.49
N GLN A 763 18.79 3.04 13.61
CA GLN A 763 18.08 4.17 13.00
C GLN A 763 18.42 4.32 11.51
N GLU A 764 17.73 5.24 10.85
CA GLU A 764 17.72 5.46 9.41
C GLU A 764 18.09 6.91 9.06
N ASN A 765 18.21 7.22 7.78
CA ASN A 765 19.55 7.32 7.21
C ASN A 765 20.24 8.68 7.42
N LEU A 766 21.42 8.70 8.09
CA LEU A 766 22.20 9.92 8.38
C LEU A 766 23.71 9.65 8.49
N SER A 767 24.53 10.56 7.95
CA SER A 767 26.00 10.51 8.05
C SER A 767 26.51 10.91 9.45
N PHE A 768 27.76 10.53 9.76
CA PHE A 768 28.44 10.99 10.99
C PHE A 768 28.57 12.51 11.02
N ASP A 769 29.12 13.13 9.96
CA ASP A 769 29.30 14.59 9.91
C ASP A 769 27.99 15.37 10.07
N THR A 770 26.89 14.92 9.46
CA THR A 770 25.59 15.60 9.56
C THR A 770 25.02 15.50 10.98
N TYR A 771 24.99 14.30 11.59
CA TYR A 771 24.35 14.11 12.90
C TYR A 771 25.25 14.43 14.10
N ALA A 772 26.52 14.01 14.07
CA ALA A 772 27.48 14.13 15.17
C ALA A 772 28.66 15.09 14.88
N GLY A 773 28.88 15.50 13.63
CA GLY A 773 30.04 16.33 13.25
C GLY A 773 30.05 17.76 13.83
N GLY A 774 28.93 18.25 14.34
CA GLY A 774 28.84 19.54 15.04
C GLY A 774 29.00 19.49 16.57
N LEU A 775 29.19 18.30 17.16
CA LEU A 775 29.30 18.15 18.62
C LEU A 775 30.61 18.75 19.17
N THR A 776 30.54 19.44 20.31
CA THR A 776 31.64 20.29 20.82
C THR A 776 32.24 19.82 22.15
N TYR A 777 31.65 18.83 22.81
CA TYR A 777 32.02 18.41 24.17
C TYR A 777 33.43 17.81 24.29
N ASN A 778 33.99 17.30 23.19
CA ASN A 778 35.34 16.76 23.14
C ASN A 778 36.03 17.22 21.83
N PRO A 779 37.18 17.92 21.88
CA PRO A 779 37.87 18.43 20.69
C PRO A 779 38.58 17.35 19.85
N THR A 780 38.57 16.07 20.26
CA THR A 780 39.12 14.95 19.47
C THR A 780 38.11 14.30 18.52
N ILE A 781 36.92 14.88 18.35
CA ILE A 781 35.92 14.45 17.37
C ILE A 781 36.35 14.88 15.97
N ASP A 782 36.55 13.92 15.07
CA ASP A 782 36.88 14.16 13.66
C ASP A 782 35.63 14.60 12.88
N GLY A 783 35.19 15.84 13.13
CA GLY A 783 33.95 16.42 12.59
C GLY A 783 34.16 17.75 11.87
N LEU A 784 33.11 18.59 11.89
CA LEU A 784 32.97 19.82 11.11
C LEU A 784 33.13 21.12 11.90
N VAL A 785 33.07 21.11 13.24
CA VAL A 785 33.12 22.31 14.11
C VAL A 785 34.25 23.31 13.76
N ASN A 786 35.41 22.80 13.33
CA ASN A 786 36.57 23.62 12.92
C ASN A 786 37.02 23.37 11.47
N ARG A 787 36.16 22.77 10.62
CA ARG A 787 36.51 22.34 9.25
C ARG A 787 35.68 23.07 8.20
N LYS A 788 36.35 23.75 7.26
CA LYS A 788 35.70 24.23 6.03
C LYS A 788 35.59 23.07 5.04
N TYR A 789 34.52 22.28 5.15
CA TYR A 789 34.14 21.29 4.15
C TYR A 789 33.22 21.93 3.10
N CYS A 790 33.52 21.71 1.81
CA CYS A 790 32.72 22.17 0.69
C CYS A 790 32.72 21.14 -0.43
N ASN A 791 31.73 21.21 -1.32
CA ASN A 791 31.60 20.44 -2.54
C ASN A 791 31.19 21.38 -3.70
N PRO A 792 31.60 21.12 -4.95
CA PRO A 792 31.08 21.82 -6.13
C PRO A 792 29.60 21.50 -6.38
N SER A 793 28.87 22.47 -6.93
CA SER A 793 27.51 22.26 -7.46
C SER A 793 27.49 21.46 -8.77
N ASP A 794 28.60 21.47 -9.51
CA ASP A 794 28.85 20.55 -10.62
C ASP A 794 30.34 20.17 -10.65
N ILE A 795 30.62 18.87 -10.58
CA ILE A 795 31.97 18.32 -10.50
C ILE A 795 32.75 18.43 -11.81
N GLU A 796 32.05 18.56 -12.94
CA GLU A 796 32.63 18.64 -14.28
C GLU A 796 33.05 20.08 -14.66
N ASP A 797 32.43 21.12 -14.08
CA ASP A 797 32.90 22.51 -14.18
C ASP A 797 33.71 22.95 -12.96
N HIS A 798 35.02 23.13 -13.15
CA HIS A 798 35.93 23.69 -12.14
C HIS A 798 35.63 25.15 -11.71
N LYS A 799 34.67 25.83 -12.36
CA LYS A 799 34.15 27.15 -11.98
C LYS A 799 32.79 27.10 -11.29
N SER A 800 32.23 25.90 -11.07
CA SER A 800 30.93 25.72 -10.43
C SER A 800 30.92 26.25 -8.99
N HIS A 801 29.73 26.52 -8.47
CA HIS A 801 29.59 27.19 -7.18
C HIS A 801 29.92 26.23 -6.03
N GLN A 802 30.87 26.62 -5.18
CA GLN A 802 31.26 25.86 -3.99
C GLN A 802 30.22 26.01 -2.88
N VAL A 803 29.50 24.93 -2.60
CA VAL A 803 28.55 24.83 -1.48
C VAL A 803 29.28 24.25 -0.28
N CYS A 804 29.30 24.99 0.83
CA CYS A 804 30.03 24.62 2.03
C CYS A 804 29.09 24.25 3.18
N ALA A 805 29.51 23.26 3.97
CA ALA A 805 28.83 22.79 5.16
C ALA A 805 28.54 23.92 6.16
N LYS A 806 27.35 23.89 6.76
CA LYS A 806 26.92 24.86 7.78
C LYS A 806 26.19 24.18 8.94
N PRO A 807 26.25 24.76 10.15
CA PRO A 807 25.46 24.35 11.32
C PRO A 807 24.00 24.79 11.17
N THR A 808 23.35 24.39 10.08
CA THR A 808 22.00 24.83 9.68
C THR A 808 21.19 23.72 9.02
N ALA A 809 21.41 22.47 9.40
CA ALA A 809 20.53 21.37 8.99
C ALA A 809 19.16 21.49 9.66
N LYS A 810 18.11 21.12 8.93
CA LYS A 810 16.68 21.34 9.24
C LYS A 810 16.09 20.15 10.00
N ASN A 811 15.01 20.37 10.76
CA ASN A 811 14.26 19.26 11.38
C ASN A 811 13.71 18.25 10.37
N VAL A 812 13.47 18.67 9.14
CA VAL A 812 13.00 17.80 8.05
C VAL A 812 13.80 18.16 6.80
N ALA A 813 14.55 17.20 6.28
CA ALA A 813 15.18 17.33 4.97
C ALA A 813 14.10 17.44 3.88
N PRO A 814 14.23 18.34 2.88
CA PRO A 814 13.22 18.53 1.85
C PRO A 814 13.24 17.43 0.79
N ASP A 815 14.30 16.63 0.78
CA ASP A 815 14.69 15.64 -0.22
C ASP A 815 15.17 14.37 0.49
N ASP A 816 15.22 13.27 -0.25
CA ASP A 816 15.77 11.97 0.13
C ASP A 816 17.02 11.72 -0.73
N PRO A 817 18.24 12.09 -0.27
CA PRO A 817 19.43 12.09 -1.12
C PRO A 817 19.80 10.69 -1.62
N ASP A 818 20.43 10.60 -2.80
CA ASP A 818 20.70 9.29 -3.43
C ASP A 818 21.65 8.44 -2.56
N HIS A 819 21.17 7.29 -2.12
CA HIS A 819 21.92 6.32 -1.31
C HIS A 819 22.02 4.95 -2.00
N SER A 820 21.99 4.93 -3.33
CA SER A 820 22.36 3.77 -4.15
C SER A 820 23.88 3.56 -4.18
N ILE A 821 24.34 2.42 -4.72
CA ILE A 821 25.78 2.15 -4.85
C ILE A 821 26.39 2.97 -6.00
N ALA A 822 25.58 3.35 -7.00
CA ALA A 822 25.94 4.35 -7.98
C ALA A 822 26.11 5.76 -7.35
N GLY A 823 25.10 6.26 -6.63
CA GLY A 823 25.14 7.57 -5.97
C GLY A 823 26.27 7.66 -4.94
N GLY A 824 26.43 6.64 -4.10
CA GLY A 824 27.57 6.49 -3.19
C GLY A 824 28.93 6.42 -3.90
N SER A 825 28.99 5.99 -5.17
CA SER A 825 30.22 6.08 -5.98
C SER A 825 30.48 7.52 -6.42
N MET A 826 29.49 8.24 -6.94
CA MET A 826 29.64 9.66 -7.31
C MET A 826 30.07 10.50 -6.10
N GLN A 827 29.37 10.35 -4.98
CA GLN A 827 29.62 11.05 -3.72
C GLN A 827 31.07 10.92 -3.25
N VAL A 828 31.57 9.68 -3.18
CA VAL A 828 32.92 9.37 -2.69
C VAL A 828 34.00 9.71 -3.71
N TYR A 829 33.82 9.37 -4.99
CA TYR A 829 34.90 9.37 -6.00
C TYR A 829 34.80 10.46 -7.07
N SER A 830 33.76 11.30 -7.05
CA SER A 830 33.47 12.26 -8.13
C SER A 830 33.15 11.61 -9.49
N THR A 831 32.81 10.32 -9.49
CA THR A 831 32.39 9.55 -10.68
C THR A 831 31.56 8.34 -10.26
N TYR A 832 30.57 7.95 -11.08
CA TYR A 832 29.87 6.68 -10.87
C TYR A 832 30.77 5.45 -11.14
N HIS A 833 31.87 5.63 -11.89
CA HIS A 833 32.76 4.56 -12.34
C HIS A 833 34.20 4.77 -11.85
N PRO A 834 34.46 4.61 -10.54
CA PRO A 834 35.81 4.68 -10.02
C PRO A 834 36.66 3.51 -10.53
N ASP A 835 37.87 3.83 -10.96
CA ASP A 835 38.92 2.90 -11.36
C ASP A 835 40.09 2.90 -10.36
N ASN A 836 41.15 2.15 -10.65
CA ASN A 836 42.31 2.00 -9.78
C ASN A 836 43.16 3.29 -9.60
N ILE A 837 42.83 4.40 -10.26
CA ILE A 837 43.48 5.72 -10.08
C ILE A 837 42.52 6.80 -9.59
N SER A 838 41.24 6.47 -9.41
CA SER A 838 40.20 7.39 -8.95
C SER A 838 40.33 7.66 -7.45
N SER A 839 40.55 8.91 -7.07
CA SER A 839 40.66 9.31 -5.66
C SER A 839 39.29 9.40 -4.99
N ALA A 840 39.14 8.83 -3.79
CA ALA A 840 37.99 9.03 -2.91
C ALA A 840 37.98 10.46 -2.33
N SER A 841 37.62 11.43 -3.18
CA SER A 841 37.70 12.88 -2.98
C SER A 841 36.70 13.45 -1.96
N MET A 842 35.58 12.76 -1.75
CA MET A 842 34.43 13.26 -0.98
C MET A 842 33.92 14.61 -1.52
N GLN A 843 33.82 14.73 -2.85
CA GLN A 843 33.39 15.97 -3.54
C GLN A 843 32.08 15.84 -4.35
N GLY A 844 31.47 14.66 -4.41
CA GLY A 844 30.30 14.42 -5.27
C GLY A 844 28.93 14.77 -4.66
N PHE A 845 28.81 14.94 -3.34
CA PHE A 845 27.50 14.97 -2.66
C PHE A 845 26.56 16.07 -3.16
N VAL A 846 27.04 17.31 -3.27
CA VAL A 846 26.21 18.44 -3.74
C VAL A 846 25.92 18.32 -5.24
N THR A 847 26.88 17.81 -6.02
CA THR A 847 26.68 17.56 -7.46
C THR A 847 25.63 16.48 -7.69
N GLU A 848 25.66 15.38 -6.92
CA GLU A 848 24.66 14.32 -6.98
C GLU A 848 23.28 14.85 -6.58
N GLN A 849 23.19 15.60 -5.47
CA GLN A 849 21.92 16.21 -5.03
C GLN A 849 21.34 17.16 -6.09
N VAL A 850 22.17 17.93 -6.79
CA VAL A 850 21.74 18.78 -7.91
C VAL A 850 21.24 17.95 -9.09
N ARG A 851 21.94 16.85 -9.45
CA ARG A 851 21.61 15.96 -10.57
C ARG A 851 20.33 15.17 -10.33
N SER A 852 20.19 14.52 -9.17
CA SER A 852 19.03 13.67 -8.83
C SER A 852 17.72 14.45 -8.68
N TYR A 853 17.78 15.73 -8.28
CA TYR A 853 16.61 16.57 -8.04
C TYR A 853 16.41 17.73 -9.02
N GLY A 854 17.29 17.90 -10.02
CA GLY A 854 17.18 18.96 -11.04
C GLY A 854 17.26 20.37 -10.45
N ILE A 855 18.21 20.61 -9.54
CA ILE A 855 18.27 21.85 -8.74
C ILE A 855 19.01 22.97 -9.50
N ASP A 856 18.32 23.56 -10.47
CA ASP A 856 18.83 24.71 -11.22
C ASP A 856 18.86 25.99 -10.35
N GLY A 857 20.06 26.40 -9.95
CA GLY A 857 20.36 27.73 -9.40
C GLY A 857 20.14 27.91 -7.89
N ASP A 858 19.05 27.40 -7.31
CA ASP A 858 18.83 27.50 -5.85
C ASP A 858 19.54 26.39 -5.07
N LEU A 859 20.84 26.61 -4.87
CA LEU A 859 21.71 25.71 -4.11
C LEU A 859 21.40 25.69 -2.59
N SER A 860 20.42 26.45 -2.08
CA SER A 860 20.02 26.38 -0.66
C SER A 860 19.24 25.11 -0.32
N ARG A 861 18.58 24.49 -1.30
CA ARG A 861 18.02 23.13 -1.20
C ARG A 861 19.12 22.08 -1.24
N ALA A 862 20.00 22.15 -2.26
CA ALA A 862 21.12 21.22 -2.42
C ALA A 862 22.09 21.25 -1.24
N ALA A 863 22.26 22.39 -0.57
CA ALA A 863 23.11 22.53 0.63
C ALA A 863 22.66 21.66 1.82
N GLU A 864 21.42 21.16 1.84
CA GLU A 864 20.96 20.31 2.95
C GLU A 864 21.79 19.03 3.08
N VAL A 865 22.20 18.46 1.94
CA VAL A 865 23.00 17.23 1.90
C VAL A 865 24.36 17.36 2.61
N ILE A 866 24.86 18.58 2.82
CA ILE A 866 26.17 18.86 3.41
C ILE A 866 26.09 19.73 4.69
N ASN A 867 24.88 20.02 5.17
CA ASN A 867 24.68 20.71 6.44
C ASN A 867 24.78 19.73 7.63
N TYR A 868 24.96 20.27 8.83
CA TYR A 868 25.07 19.50 10.07
C TYR A 868 24.31 20.13 11.24
N TYR A 869 24.05 19.32 12.26
CA TYR A 869 23.39 19.71 13.51
C TYR A 869 24.39 20.14 14.59
N THR A 870 23.98 21.07 15.46
CA THR A 870 24.73 21.52 16.64
C THR A 870 24.21 20.82 17.91
N PRO A 871 24.90 20.92 19.06
CA PRO A 871 24.36 20.45 20.35
C PRO A 871 22.97 21.00 20.69
N ASP A 872 22.63 22.20 20.21
CA ASP A 872 21.30 22.82 20.41
C ASP A 872 20.22 22.23 19.48
N HIS A 873 20.61 21.68 18.32
CA HIS A 873 19.70 21.01 17.38
C HIS A 873 19.48 19.53 17.73
N VAL A 874 20.49 18.87 18.32
CA VAL A 874 20.46 17.44 18.71
C VAL A 874 20.86 17.23 20.18
N PRO A 875 20.09 17.80 21.13
CA PRO A 875 20.41 17.75 22.56
C PRO A 875 20.41 16.35 23.16
N VAL A 876 19.57 15.42 22.65
CA VAL A 876 19.53 14.03 23.14
C VAL A 876 20.80 13.31 22.71
N LEU A 877 21.23 13.46 21.45
CA LEU A 877 22.51 12.93 20.97
C LEU A 877 23.69 13.49 21.75
N ASN A 878 23.77 14.82 21.92
CA ASN A 878 24.87 15.45 22.64
C ASN A 878 24.96 14.94 24.08
N ALA A 879 23.83 14.87 24.80
CA ALA A 879 23.80 14.36 26.17
C ALA A 879 24.18 12.87 26.27
N MET A 880 23.87 12.04 25.27
CA MET A 880 24.37 10.66 25.20
C MET A 880 25.89 10.63 24.99
N ALA A 881 26.40 11.37 24.00
CA ALA A 881 27.82 11.39 23.64
C ALA A 881 28.71 11.91 24.79
N GLU A 882 28.27 12.96 25.50
CA GLU A 882 28.91 13.49 26.71
C GLU A 882 29.01 12.47 27.85
N ASN A 883 28.04 11.56 27.96
CA ASN A 883 27.94 10.65 29.11
C ASN A 883 28.50 9.25 28.85
N PHE A 884 28.79 8.89 27.60
CA PHE A 884 29.11 7.53 27.18
C PHE A 884 30.26 7.49 26.14
N VAL A 885 30.21 6.56 25.18
CA VAL A 885 31.19 6.42 24.08
C VAL A 885 30.52 6.78 22.75
N LEU A 886 31.12 7.71 22.01
CA LEU A 886 30.81 8.04 20.61
C LEU A 886 31.92 7.50 19.70
N PHE A 887 31.58 6.91 18.56
CA PHE A 887 32.54 6.52 17.53
C PHE A 887 32.52 7.54 16.40
N ASP A 888 33.68 8.10 16.05
CA ASP A 888 33.85 8.99 14.88
C ASP A 888 34.58 8.33 13.72
N ALA A 889 34.82 7.01 13.82
CA ALA A 889 35.41 6.18 12.79
C ALA A 889 34.65 4.84 12.61
N TRP A 890 33.33 4.93 12.58
CA TRP A 890 32.45 3.79 12.31
C TRP A 890 31.81 3.94 10.92
N PHE A 891 32.03 2.97 10.04
CA PHE A 891 31.61 3.01 8.64
C PHE A 891 30.45 2.05 8.36
N ALA A 892 29.55 2.44 7.46
CA ALA A 892 28.55 1.53 6.93
C ALA A 892 29.22 0.35 6.21
N ALA A 893 28.58 -0.83 6.19
CA ALA A 893 29.20 -2.03 5.60
C ALA A 893 29.28 -1.99 4.08
N VAL A 894 28.36 -1.27 3.43
CA VAL A 894 28.34 -0.98 1.99
C VAL A 894 27.94 0.48 1.73
N PRO A 895 28.43 1.12 0.66
CA PRO A 895 28.04 2.46 0.23
C PRO A 895 26.72 2.39 -0.56
N GLY A 896 25.67 1.85 0.06
CA GLY A 896 24.40 1.53 -0.58
C GLY A 896 23.30 1.36 0.48
N PRO A 897 22.06 1.07 0.09
CA PRO A 897 20.89 1.40 0.90
C PRO A 897 20.67 0.48 2.12
N THR A 898 19.67 0.84 2.92
CA THR A 898 19.17 0.22 4.14
C THR A 898 19.31 -1.31 4.23
N ASN A 899 18.59 -2.06 3.39
CA ASN A 899 18.44 -3.50 3.59
C ASN A 899 19.75 -4.29 3.40
N PRO A 900 20.58 -4.00 2.38
CA PRO A 900 21.97 -4.47 2.33
C PRO A 900 22.75 -4.23 3.63
N ASN A 901 22.73 -3.02 4.20
CA ASN A 901 23.45 -2.72 5.43
C ASN A 901 22.85 -3.41 6.67
N ARG A 902 21.52 -3.45 6.82
CA ARG A 902 20.79 -4.21 7.85
C ARG A 902 21.08 -5.72 7.79
N ALA A 903 21.30 -6.28 6.60
CA ALA A 903 21.74 -7.67 6.45
C ALA A 903 23.22 -7.89 6.77
N TYR A 904 24.11 -6.94 6.47
CA TYR A 904 25.49 -6.97 6.96
C TYR A 904 25.56 -6.86 8.50
N LEU A 905 24.74 -5.99 9.11
CA LEU A 905 24.56 -5.87 10.56
C LEU A 905 24.13 -7.18 11.24
N THR A 906 23.31 -8.00 10.58
CA THR A 906 22.67 -9.18 11.19
C THR A 906 23.19 -10.54 10.69
N SER A 907 23.96 -10.60 9.60
CA SER A 907 24.59 -11.84 9.11
C SER A 907 26.02 -11.69 8.57
N GLY A 908 26.54 -10.47 8.44
CA GLY A 908 27.88 -10.23 7.90
C GLY A 908 28.00 -10.35 6.37
N THR A 909 26.89 -10.52 5.67
CA THR A 909 26.76 -10.35 4.21
C THR A 909 25.33 -9.98 3.84
N SER A 910 25.13 -9.22 2.76
CA SER A 910 23.83 -9.04 2.11
C SER A 910 23.49 -10.16 1.11
N TYR A 911 24.30 -11.22 1.01
CA TYR A 911 24.17 -12.30 0.02
C TYR A 911 24.21 -11.79 -1.43
N GLY A 912 25.03 -10.77 -1.69
CA GLY A 912 25.17 -10.14 -3.00
C GLY A 912 24.05 -9.17 -3.39
N HIS A 913 23.04 -8.96 -2.54
CA HIS A 913 22.03 -7.93 -2.74
C HIS A 913 22.62 -6.55 -2.44
N GLY A 914 22.57 -5.61 -3.40
CA GLY A 914 23.04 -4.23 -3.24
C GLY A 914 21.96 -3.16 -3.32
N MET A 915 20.68 -3.55 -3.29
CA MET A 915 19.53 -2.64 -3.34
C MET A 915 18.42 -3.12 -2.40
N ASN A 916 17.42 -2.28 -2.11
CA ASN A 916 16.25 -2.64 -1.29
C ASN A 916 15.23 -3.51 -2.05
N ASP A 917 15.63 -4.69 -2.52
CA ASP A 917 14.79 -5.56 -3.36
C ASP A 917 13.85 -6.52 -2.60
N ILE A 918 13.02 -7.22 -3.38
CA ILE A 918 11.97 -8.14 -2.91
C ILE A 918 12.48 -9.30 -2.05
N GLY A 919 13.77 -9.65 -2.09
CA GLY A 919 14.36 -10.71 -1.26
C GLY A 919 14.23 -10.42 0.24
N PHE A 920 14.39 -9.15 0.63
CA PHE A 920 14.22 -8.67 1.99
C PHE A 920 12.76 -8.64 2.45
N LEU A 921 11.81 -8.61 1.51
CA LEU A 921 10.36 -8.60 1.77
C LEU A 921 9.71 -9.99 1.70
N THR A 922 10.47 -11.04 1.41
CA THR A 922 9.95 -12.41 1.18
C THR A 922 10.69 -13.50 1.96
N SER A 923 11.45 -13.12 2.99
CA SER A 923 12.30 -14.02 3.78
C SER A 923 13.24 -14.88 2.91
N ALA A 924 13.82 -14.28 1.86
CA ALA A 924 14.54 -15.03 0.83
C ALA A 924 15.99 -15.37 1.24
N LEU A 925 16.62 -14.57 2.11
CA LEU A 925 18.05 -14.64 2.41
C LEU A 925 18.41 -16.02 3.01
N PRO A 926 19.32 -16.79 2.37
CA PRO A 926 19.60 -18.17 2.76
C PRO A 926 20.86 -18.34 3.64
N GLN A 927 21.60 -17.26 3.93
CA GLN A 927 22.76 -17.30 4.80
C GLN A 927 22.35 -17.40 6.28
N VAL A 928 23.24 -17.98 7.10
CA VAL A 928 23.11 -18.02 8.55
C VAL A 928 23.18 -16.59 9.10
N SER A 929 22.26 -16.24 10.00
CA SER A 929 22.24 -14.94 10.69
C SER A 929 22.57 -15.08 12.18
N ILE A 930 22.79 -13.95 12.85
CA ILE A 930 22.94 -13.91 14.31
C ILE A 930 21.74 -14.54 15.01
N PHE A 931 20.52 -14.34 14.49
CA PHE A 931 19.28 -14.91 15.04
C PHE A 931 19.27 -16.46 14.99
N GLU A 932 19.84 -17.05 13.94
CA GLU A 932 20.05 -18.50 13.86
C GLU A 932 21.16 -18.96 14.83
N GLN A 933 22.31 -18.28 14.87
CA GLN A 933 23.41 -18.63 15.77
C GLN A 933 23.01 -18.60 17.25
N LEU A 934 22.35 -17.53 17.69
CA LEU A 934 21.87 -17.37 19.07
C LEU A 934 20.88 -18.48 19.43
N SER A 935 19.96 -18.81 18.52
CA SER A 935 19.02 -19.92 18.70
C SER A 935 19.72 -21.27 18.85
N ASN A 936 20.74 -21.54 18.01
CA ASN A 936 21.53 -22.77 18.07
C ASN A 936 22.40 -22.84 19.34
N ALA A 937 22.78 -21.69 19.91
CA ALA A 937 23.49 -21.57 21.18
C ALA A 937 22.57 -21.53 22.42
N ASN A 938 21.23 -21.58 22.26
CA ASN A 938 20.22 -21.38 23.31
C ASN A 938 20.29 -20.00 24.01
N ILE A 939 20.79 -18.98 23.32
CA ILE A 939 20.81 -17.59 23.79
C ILE A 939 19.50 -16.92 23.41
N SER A 940 18.83 -16.29 24.38
CA SER A 940 17.52 -15.67 24.14
C SER A 940 17.65 -14.42 23.28
N TRP A 941 16.75 -14.26 22.30
CA TRP A 941 16.67 -13.07 21.47
C TRP A 941 15.23 -12.71 21.08
N ILE A 942 14.96 -11.42 20.89
CA ILE A 942 13.72 -10.91 20.30
C ILE A 942 14.06 -9.74 19.38
N ASN A 943 13.43 -9.70 18.21
CA ASN A 943 13.35 -8.54 17.32
C ASN A 943 12.04 -7.80 17.64
N TYR A 944 12.14 -6.69 18.36
CA TYR A 944 11.04 -5.76 18.54
C TYR A 944 10.99 -4.81 17.34
N SER A 945 9.79 -4.45 16.90
CA SER A 945 9.60 -3.68 15.67
C SER A 945 8.37 -2.76 15.73
N ASN A 946 8.48 -1.64 15.02
CA ASN A 946 7.35 -0.78 14.63
C ASN A 946 7.28 -0.59 13.10
N THR A 947 7.92 -1.48 12.32
CA THR A 947 8.16 -1.31 10.88
C THR A 947 6.89 -1.26 10.04
N THR A 948 6.72 -0.16 9.32
CA THR A 948 5.75 0.00 8.24
C THR A 948 6.46 0.00 6.89
N GLY A 949 6.00 -0.81 5.94
CA GLY A 949 6.55 -0.87 4.58
C GLY A 949 7.70 -1.86 4.35
N PHE A 950 8.41 -2.31 5.39
CA PHE A 950 9.42 -3.36 5.29
C PHE A 950 9.29 -4.43 6.39
N LEU A 951 9.97 -5.57 6.21
CA LEU A 951 10.00 -6.65 7.21
C LEU A 951 11.01 -6.35 8.32
N PRO A 952 10.73 -6.66 9.60
CA PRO A 952 11.73 -6.71 10.67
C PRO A 952 12.96 -7.53 10.26
N ASP A 953 14.17 -7.11 10.63
CA ASP A 953 15.42 -7.61 10.03
C ASP A 953 15.63 -9.12 10.23
N ALA A 954 15.13 -9.67 11.33
CA ALA A 954 15.15 -11.12 11.57
C ALA A 954 14.30 -11.92 10.56
N LEU A 955 13.27 -11.31 9.96
CA LEU A 955 12.42 -11.90 8.91
C LEU A 955 12.99 -11.76 7.49
N PHE A 956 14.15 -11.12 7.28
CA PHE A 956 14.86 -11.24 6.00
C PHE A 956 15.27 -12.70 5.73
N TYR A 957 15.54 -13.48 6.78
CA TYR A 957 16.16 -14.79 6.71
C TYR A 957 15.15 -15.93 6.56
N LYS A 958 15.42 -16.79 5.58
CA LYS A 958 14.64 -18.00 5.26
C LYS A 958 14.55 -18.99 6.41
N TRP A 959 15.55 -18.99 7.29
CA TRP A 959 15.60 -19.80 8.50
C TRP A 959 14.53 -19.39 9.52
N THR A 960 14.34 -18.09 9.76
CA THR A 960 13.42 -17.54 10.78
C THR A 960 11.97 -17.91 10.47
N LEU A 961 11.58 -17.80 9.20
CA LEU A 961 10.26 -18.21 8.72
C LEU A 961 10.07 -19.73 8.81
N ARG A 962 11.07 -20.53 8.40
CA ARG A 962 11.00 -22.00 8.40
C ARG A 962 10.97 -22.66 9.78
N THR A 963 11.38 -21.94 10.82
CA THR A 963 11.48 -22.45 12.20
C THR A 963 10.35 -21.95 13.11
N GLY A 964 9.38 -21.19 12.59
CA GLY A 964 8.30 -20.59 13.41
C GLY A 964 8.79 -19.48 14.36
N LYS A 965 10.05 -19.04 14.23
CA LYS A 965 10.60 -17.92 15.01
C LYS A 965 9.89 -16.60 14.65
N SER A 966 9.33 -16.51 13.45
CA SER A 966 8.42 -15.45 13.00
C SER A 966 7.27 -15.14 13.96
N GLU A 967 6.67 -16.16 14.59
CA GLU A 967 5.49 -16.01 15.45
C GLU A 967 5.85 -15.73 16.92
N THR A 968 7.11 -15.98 17.30
CA THR A 968 7.52 -16.11 18.70
C THR A 968 8.63 -15.14 19.12
N HIS A 969 9.51 -14.76 18.19
CA HIS A 969 10.69 -13.92 18.45
C HIS A 969 10.63 -12.57 17.69
N ILE A 970 9.52 -12.30 16.98
CA ILE A 970 9.22 -11.00 16.38
C ILE A 970 8.07 -10.38 17.17
N LYS A 971 8.23 -9.15 17.66
CA LYS A 971 7.31 -8.52 18.63
C LYS A 971 7.02 -7.05 18.31
N PRO A 972 5.84 -6.52 18.69
CA PRO A 972 5.56 -5.09 18.60
C PRO A 972 6.41 -4.30 19.61
N ILE A 973 6.69 -3.03 19.32
CA ILE A 973 7.56 -2.18 20.15
C ILE A 973 6.99 -1.94 21.57
N GLU A 974 5.67 -2.03 21.77
CA GLU A 974 5.00 -1.98 23.07
C GLU A 974 5.32 -3.19 23.99
N GLU A 975 5.90 -4.25 23.44
CA GLU A 975 6.41 -5.38 24.23
C GLU A 975 7.80 -5.05 24.80
N PHE A 976 8.67 -4.38 24.05
CA PHE A 976 9.99 -3.94 24.54
C PHE A 976 9.88 -3.08 25.80
N TYR A 977 9.01 -2.06 25.80
CA TYR A 977 8.80 -1.19 26.96
C TYR A 977 8.25 -1.93 28.18
N ARG A 978 7.54 -3.05 27.96
CA ARG A 978 6.99 -3.91 29.01
C ARG A 978 8.08 -4.80 29.61
N ASP A 979 8.88 -5.43 28.75
CA ASP A 979 9.94 -6.34 29.13
C ASP A 979 11.12 -5.60 29.80
N ALA A 980 11.48 -4.42 29.28
CA ALA A 980 12.46 -3.52 29.90
C ALA A 980 12.02 -3.13 31.32
N LYS A 981 10.76 -2.71 31.49
CA LYS A 981 10.20 -2.35 32.80
C LYS A 981 10.09 -3.55 33.76
N ALA A 982 9.83 -4.75 33.24
CA ALA A 982 9.75 -5.96 34.03
C ALA A 982 11.13 -6.54 34.42
N GLY A 983 12.20 -6.14 33.73
CA GLY A 983 13.52 -6.78 33.86
C GLY A 983 13.57 -8.16 33.19
N THR A 984 12.83 -8.33 32.09
CA THR A 984 12.68 -9.60 31.35
C THR A 984 13.11 -9.50 29.89
N LEU A 985 13.93 -8.50 29.51
CA LEU A 985 14.51 -8.43 28.18
C LEU A 985 15.40 -9.66 27.90
N PRO A 986 15.43 -10.15 26.64
CA PRO A 986 16.31 -11.23 26.23
C PRO A 986 17.79 -10.78 26.16
N GLN A 987 18.70 -11.76 26.14
CA GLN A 987 20.14 -11.53 26.05
C GLN A 987 20.53 -10.75 24.78
N PHE A 988 19.80 -10.93 23.68
CA PHE A 988 19.93 -10.10 22.47
C PHE A 988 18.60 -9.45 22.08
N THR A 989 18.54 -8.12 22.18
CA THR A 989 17.38 -7.32 21.80
C THR A 989 17.70 -6.56 20.52
N TRP A 990 16.99 -6.86 19.43
CA TRP A 990 17.07 -6.10 18.18
C TRP A 990 15.86 -5.18 18.07
N ILE A 991 16.07 -3.90 17.72
CA ILE A 991 15.01 -2.90 17.63
C ILE A 991 15.02 -2.27 16.23
N ASN A 992 13.93 -2.48 15.50
CA ASN A 992 13.62 -1.72 14.29
C ASN A 992 12.73 -0.51 14.62
N PRO A 993 12.99 0.67 14.03
CA PRO A 993 12.06 1.80 14.06
C PRO A 993 10.82 1.56 13.18
N GLU A 994 9.96 2.57 13.13
CA GLU A 994 8.99 2.77 12.04
C GLU A 994 9.72 3.14 10.72
N CYS A 995 9.01 3.17 9.59
CA CYS A 995 9.52 3.80 8.36
C CYS A 995 8.37 4.46 7.59
N CYS A 996 8.53 5.67 7.03
CA CYS A 996 9.69 6.57 7.07
C CYS A 996 9.18 8.01 7.22
N LYS A 997 8.35 8.26 8.24
CA LYS A 997 7.60 9.52 8.39
C LYS A 997 7.62 10.13 9.79
N TYR A 998 7.98 9.37 10.82
CA TYR A 998 7.89 9.86 12.20
C TYR A 998 9.21 9.76 12.96
N MET A 999 9.75 8.56 13.20
CA MET A 999 10.78 8.36 14.24
C MET A 999 12.07 7.68 13.78
N SER A 1000 12.21 7.41 12.48
CA SER A 1000 13.37 6.69 11.94
C SER A 1000 14.57 7.56 11.58
N PHE A 1001 14.38 8.88 11.49
CA PHE A 1001 15.28 9.89 10.86
C PHE A 1001 15.37 9.83 9.31
N HIS A 1002 14.90 8.77 8.64
CA HIS A 1002 14.80 8.74 7.17
C HIS A 1002 13.93 9.89 6.66
N PRO A 1003 14.37 10.73 5.70
CA PRO A 1003 13.56 11.81 5.16
C PRO A 1003 12.19 11.31 4.64
N PRO A 1004 11.06 12.00 4.91
CA PRO A 1004 10.91 13.30 5.59
C PRO A 1004 10.60 13.18 7.11
N SER A 1005 11.09 12.16 7.81
CA SER A 1005 10.91 12.03 9.28
C SER A 1005 11.55 13.20 10.04
N PRO A 1006 10.89 13.78 11.05
CA PRO A 1006 11.50 14.83 11.86
C PRO A 1006 12.65 14.34 12.76
N ILE A 1007 13.78 15.06 12.75
CA ILE A 1007 14.95 14.82 13.61
C ILE A 1007 14.55 14.78 15.08
N ASN A 1008 13.73 15.73 15.54
CA ASN A 1008 13.33 15.80 16.95
C ASN A 1008 12.38 14.67 17.39
N MET A 1009 11.59 14.12 16.46
CA MET A 1009 10.77 12.92 16.71
C MET A 1009 11.64 11.66 16.78
N GLY A 1010 12.69 11.57 15.96
CA GLY A 1010 13.71 10.52 16.04
C GLY A 1010 14.50 10.57 17.36
N GLU A 1011 14.93 11.76 17.79
CA GLU A 1011 15.54 11.95 19.12
C GLU A 1011 14.59 11.54 20.25
N GLY A 1012 13.29 11.86 20.13
CA GLY A 1012 12.26 11.45 21.09
C GLY A 1012 12.15 9.93 21.24
N PHE A 1013 12.31 9.17 20.15
CA PHE A 1013 12.32 7.71 20.17
C PHE A 1013 13.64 7.14 20.73
N ILE A 1014 14.80 7.69 20.35
CA ILE A 1014 16.10 7.34 20.96
C ILE A 1014 16.04 7.55 22.49
N LYS A 1015 15.49 8.69 22.93
CA LYS A 1015 15.27 9.03 24.34
C LYS A 1015 14.34 8.03 25.04
N SER A 1016 13.19 7.67 24.45
CA SER A 1016 12.26 6.75 25.09
C SER A 1016 12.84 5.34 25.23
N ILE A 1017 13.60 4.86 24.23
CA ILE A 1017 14.33 3.58 24.32
C ILE A 1017 15.40 3.65 25.42
N TYR A 1018 16.22 4.71 25.47
CA TYR A 1018 17.24 4.87 26.51
C TYR A 1018 16.64 4.94 27.91
N GLU A 1019 15.64 5.79 28.16
CA GLU A 1019 15.05 5.97 29.49
C GLU A 1019 14.32 4.69 29.96
N ALA A 1020 13.78 3.88 29.04
CA ALA A 1020 13.24 2.55 29.35
C ALA A 1020 14.31 1.53 29.77
N LEU A 1021 15.49 1.52 29.12
CA LEU A 1021 16.62 0.69 29.52
C LEU A 1021 17.24 1.18 30.84
N ARG A 1022 17.39 2.49 31.01
CA ARG A 1022 18.01 3.13 32.17
C ARG A 1022 17.18 3.00 33.45
N SER A 1023 15.86 2.83 33.32
CA SER A 1023 14.94 2.51 34.41
C SER A 1023 14.66 1.00 34.57
N SER A 1024 15.24 0.15 33.72
CA SER A 1024 15.11 -1.31 33.82
C SER A 1024 15.90 -1.87 35.02
N PRO A 1025 15.37 -2.89 35.72
CA PRO A 1025 16.14 -3.71 36.65
C PRO A 1025 17.40 -4.35 36.02
N GLN A 1026 17.44 -4.49 34.68
CA GLN A 1026 18.57 -5.06 33.93
C GLN A 1026 19.64 -4.03 33.53
N TRP A 1027 19.48 -2.72 33.80
CA TRP A 1027 20.42 -1.66 33.35
C TRP A 1027 21.88 -1.99 33.65
N ASN A 1028 22.15 -2.48 34.86
CA ASN A 1028 23.49 -2.81 35.35
C ASN A 1028 24.16 -3.97 34.61
N GLU A 1029 23.41 -4.72 33.80
CA GLU A 1029 23.89 -5.87 33.02
C GLU A 1029 23.68 -5.65 31.50
N THR A 1030 23.37 -4.42 31.10
CA THR A 1030 22.98 -4.06 29.73
C THR A 1030 24.05 -3.22 29.01
N LEU A 1031 24.26 -3.54 27.75
CA LEU A 1031 24.92 -2.69 26.76
C LEU A 1031 23.89 -2.26 25.72
N PHE A 1032 23.62 -0.96 25.64
CA PHE A 1032 22.82 -0.39 24.56
C PHE A 1032 23.74 0.13 23.47
N ILE A 1033 23.47 -0.28 22.23
CA ILE A 1033 24.17 0.12 21.01
C ILE A 1033 23.15 0.90 20.16
N LEU A 1034 23.47 2.16 19.87
CA LEU A 1034 22.78 2.94 18.85
C LEU A 1034 23.70 3.04 17.65
N THR A 1035 23.21 2.66 16.47
CA THR A 1035 23.86 2.85 15.16
C THR A 1035 22.81 3.34 14.18
N PHE A 1036 23.26 3.88 13.05
CA PHE A 1036 22.44 4.03 11.86
C PHE A 1036 22.72 2.86 10.88
N ASP A 1037 21.85 2.67 9.89
CA ASP A 1037 21.99 1.68 8.82
C ASP A 1037 22.95 2.14 7.72
N GLU A 1038 22.83 3.36 7.21
CA GLU A 1038 23.80 4.00 6.31
C GLU A 1038 23.66 5.54 6.31
N HIS A 1039 24.32 6.24 5.39
CA HIS A 1039 24.50 7.69 5.44
C HIS A 1039 23.37 8.51 4.81
N GLY A 1040 22.43 7.90 4.09
CA GLY A 1040 21.24 8.55 3.51
C GLY A 1040 21.58 9.52 2.40
N GLY A 1041 22.71 9.30 1.73
CA GLY A 1041 23.29 10.25 0.76
C GLY A 1041 23.80 11.56 1.39
N PHE A 1042 23.64 11.77 2.70
CA PHE A 1042 24.20 12.92 3.42
C PHE A 1042 25.73 12.86 3.48
N ALA A 1043 26.35 14.03 3.39
CA ALA A 1043 27.78 14.16 3.20
C ALA A 1043 28.57 13.82 4.46
N ASP A 1044 29.75 13.23 4.24
CA ASP A 1044 30.79 13.11 5.24
C ASP A 1044 32.15 13.38 4.56
N HIS A 1045 33.09 13.97 5.30
CA HIS A 1045 34.39 14.33 4.75
C HIS A 1045 35.44 13.21 4.80
N VAL A 1046 35.19 12.07 5.47
CA VAL A 1046 36.17 10.98 5.62
C VAL A 1046 35.93 9.89 4.59
N SER A 1047 36.91 9.70 3.71
CA SER A 1047 36.92 8.63 2.70
C SER A 1047 36.75 7.24 3.34
N PRO A 1048 35.85 6.39 2.83
CA PRO A 1048 35.59 5.07 3.37
C PRO A 1048 36.74 4.09 3.06
N PRO A 1049 37.02 3.10 3.95
CA PRO A 1049 38.08 2.12 3.71
C PRO A 1049 37.83 1.20 2.51
N GLU A 1050 38.90 0.95 1.76
CA GLU A 1050 38.94 0.12 0.55
C GLU A 1050 39.72 -1.19 0.75
N ASN A 1051 39.62 -2.11 -0.22
CA ASN A 1051 40.32 -3.40 -0.25
C ASN A 1051 39.98 -4.30 0.96
N VAL A 1052 38.78 -4.15 1.50
CA VAL A 1052 38.30 -4.82 2.71
C VAL A 1052 37.53 -6.10 2.34
N PRO A 1053 37.78 -7.26 2.97
CA PRO A 1053 37.34 -8.57 2.46
C PRO A 1053 35.80 -8.74 2.46
N PRO A 1054 35.17 -9.11 1.34
CA PRO A 1054 33.72 -9.16 1.21
C PRO A 1054 33.06 -10.20 2.12
N GLY A 1055 31.76 -10.06 2.35
CA GLY A 1055 30.97 -10.99 3.17
C GLY A 1055 30.85 -12.39 2.54
N ASP A 1056 30.86 -12.49 1.22
CA ASP A 1056 30.90 -13.74 0.45
C ASP A 1056 31.56 -13.52 -0.93
N HIS A 1057 31.27 -14.37 -1.92
CA HIS A 1057 31.88 -14.35 -3.26
C HIS A 1057 30.96 -13.78 -4.36
N ARG A 1058 29.91 -13.03 -4.00
CA ARG A 1058 28.94 -12.45 -4.95
C ARG A 1058 29.29 -11.01 -5.31
N THR A 1059 28.79 -10.57 -6.48
CA THR A 1059 28.83 -9.16 -6.92
C THR A 1059 27.42 -8.67 -7.22
N HIS A 1060 27.20 -7.38 -7.02
CA HIS A 1060 25.97 -6.67 -7.38
C HIS A 1060 26.21 -5.81 -8.63
N LYS A 1061 25.19 -5.57 -9.45
CA LYS A 1061 25.30 -4.73 -10.66
C LYS A 1061 24.03 -3.95 -10.94
N GLU A 1062 24.14 -2.62 -10.92
CA GLU A 1062 23.04 -1.68 -11.15
C GLU A 1062 23.39 -0.61 -12.19
N TRP A 1063 22.44 0.26 -12.50
CA TRP A 1063 22.57 1.35 -13.46
C TRP A 1063 22.78 2.67 -12.74
N ALA A 1064 23.76 3.45 -13.17
CA ALA A 1064 23.97 4.82 -12.70
C ALA A 1064 23.06 5.81 -13.45
N LEU A 1065 22.96 7.04 -12.94
CA LEU A 1065 22.16 8.11 -13.57
C LEU A 1065 22.66 8.51 -14.96
N ASP A 1066 23.93 8.25 -15.29
CA ASP A 1066 24.47 8.41 -16.65
C ASP A 1066 23.97 7.36 -17.67
N GLY A 1067 23.17 6.37 -17.23
CA GLY A 1067 22.60 5.33 -18.07
C GLY A 1067 23.54 4.16 -18.38
N SER A 1068 24.72 4.10 -17.77
CA SER A 1068 25.67 2.99 -17.85
C SER A 1068 25.68 2.15 -16.57
N ARG A 1069 26.47 1.06 -16.53
CA ARG A 1069 26.29 -0.03 -15.56
C ARG A 1069 27.53 -0.26 -14.70
N ILE A 1070 27.36 -0.14 -13.38
CA ILE A 1070 28.40 -0.42 -12.39
C ILE A 1070 28.41 -1.89 -11.95
N GLU A 1071 29.53 -2.34 -11.38
CA GLU A 1071 29.64 -3.62 -10.67
C GLU A 1071 30.33 -3.41 -9.32
N PHE A 1072 29.65 -3.84 -8.25
CA PHE A 1072 30.12 -3.73 -6.88
C PHE A 1072 30.46 -5.12 -6.33
N LYS A 1073 31.68 -5.30 -5.83
CA LYS A 1073 32.20 -6.60 -5.35
C LYS A 1073 32.20 -6.72 -3.83
N PHE A 1074 31.57 -5.78 -3.13
CA PHE A 1074 31.54 -5.70 -1.66
C PHE A 1074 32.94 -5.59 -1.01
N ASP A 1075 33.91 -5.05 -1.74
CA ASP A 1075 35.34 -4.93 -1.43
C ASP A 1075 35.77 -3.54 -0.91
N ARG A 1076 34.84 -2.59 -0.76
CA ARG A 1076 34.99 -1.34 -0.01
C ARG A 1076 33.79 -1.12 0.92
N LEU A 1077 33.96 -0.28 1.93
CA LEU A 1077 32.92 0.09 2.89
C LEU A 1077 32.01 1.23 2.38
N GLY A 1078 30.96 1.51 3.14
CA GLY A 1078 30.15 2.72 3.04
C GLY A 1078 30.71 3.88 3.89
N ILE A 1079 30.02 5.01 3.82
CA ILE A 1079 30.39 6.26 4.50
C ILE A 1079 30.24 6.13 6.04
N ARG A 1080 30.87 7.06 6.79
CA ARG A 1080 30.74 7.09 8.25
C ARG A 1080 29.30 7.33 8.70
N VAL A 1081 28.90 6.60 9.73
CA VAL A 1081 27.60 6.74 10.40
C VAL A 1081 27.78 6.96 11.91
N PRO A 1082 26.83 7.64 12.58
CA PRO A 1082 26.87 7.79 14.03
C PRO A 1082 26.74 6.42 14.71
N THR A 1083 27.62 6.12 15.67
CA THR A 1083 27.48 4.95 16.55
C THR A 1083 27.86 5.29 17.99
N LEU A 1084 27.04 4.86 18.95
CA LEU A 1084 27.23 5.06 20.38
C LEU A 1084 27.08 3.76 21.17
N LEU A 1085 27.93 3.57 22.18
CA LEU A 1085 27.82 2.50 23.17
C LEU A 1085 27.46 3.11 24.53
N MET A 1086 26.35 2.67 25.13
CA MET A 1086 25.80 3.20 26.38
C MET A 1086 25.60 2.08 27.40
N SER A 1087 26.25 2.21 28.55
CA SER A 1087 26.25 1.23 29.64
C SER A 1087 26.92 1.85 30.88
N PRO A 1088 26.61 1.43 32.12
CA PRO A 1088 27.39 1.84 33.28
C PRO A 1088 28.82 1.27 33.30
N TRP A 1089 29.19 0.43 32.34
CA TRP A 1089 30.54 -0.17 32.22
C TRP A 1089 31.47 0.52 31.22
N VAL A 1090 30.99 1.49 30.43
CA VAL A 1090 31.82 2.23 29.46
C VAL A 1090 32.26 3.60 29.98
N GLY A 1091 33.33 4.15 29.40
CA GLY A 1091 33.84 5.48 29.76
C GLY A 1091 32.85 6.62 29.53
N LYS A 1092 33.14 7.79 30.11
CA LYS A 1092 32.33 9.02 30.00
C LYS A 1092 32.98 9.99 29.00
N GLY A 1093 32.20 10.53 28.06
CA GLY A 1093 32.67 11.51 27.09
C GLY A 1093 33.78 10.98 26.16
N VAL A 1094 33.85 9.66 25.99
CA VAL A 1094 34.93 9.01 25.25
C VAL A 1094 34.62 9.06 23.76
N VAL A 1095 35.57 9.56 22.97
CA VAL A 1095 35.56 9.45 21.52
C VAL A 1095 36.42 8.27 21.13
N GLN A 1096 35.83 7.29 20.43
CA GLN A 1096 36.52 6.16 19.88
C GLN A 1096 36.87 6.43 18.41
N ASN A 1097 38.10 6.90 18.20
CA ASN A 1097 38.70 7.05 16.88
C ASN A 1097 39.07 5.70 16.23
N ARG A 1098 39.73 5.73 15.07
CA ARG A 1098 40.27 4.54 14.39
C ARG A 1098 41.14 3.70 15.35
N PRO A 1099 41.03 2.35 15.36
CA PRO A 1099 41.89 1.50 16.20
C PRO A 1099 43.38 1.72 15.92
N THR A 1100 44.14 2.14 16.93
CA THR A 1100 45.61 2.26 16.83
C THR A 1100 46.34 0.92 16.95
N ASN A 1101 45.70 -0.06 17.59
CA ASN A 1101 46.28 -1.37 17.92
C ASN A 1101 45.78 -2.52 17.03
N GLN A 1102 44.94 -2.23 16.02
CA GLN A 1102 44.43 -3.20 15.04
C GLN A 1102 44.36 -2.50 13.66
N PRO A 1103 44.66 -3.17 12.54
CA PRO A 1103 44.81 -2.51 11.24
C PRO A 1103 43.48 -2.16 10.53
N ASN A 1104 42.34 -2.36 11.18
CA ASN A 1104 41.03 -2.40 10.55
C ASN A 1104 40.04 -1.44 11.25
N ASP A 1105 39.26 -0.71 10.47
CA ASP A 1105 38.27 0.27 10.94
C ASP A 1105 36.99 -0.37 11.53
N PHE A 1106 36.28 0.37 12.38
CA PHE A 1106 34.98 -0.09 12.91
C PHE A 1106 33.89 -0.03 11.85
N THR A 1107 33.00 -1.01 11.89
CA THR A 1107 31.88 -1.16 10.95
C THR A 1107 30.70 -1.82 11.64
N HIS A 1108 29.53 -1.85 11.00
CA HIS A 1108 28.40 -2.70 11.43
C HIS A 1108 28.78 -4.11 11.90
N THR A 1109 29.67 -4.77 11.16
CA THR A 1109 30.10 -6.14 11.47
C THR A 1109 31.03 -6.25 12.68
N SER A 1110 31.46 -5.13 13.26
CA SER A 1110 32.07 -5.05 14.60
C SER A 1110 31.08 -5.39 15.72
N ILE A 1111 29.76 -5.21 15.52
CA ILE A 1111 28.74 -5.71 16.45
C ILE A 1111 28.79 -7.24 16.46
N LEU A 1112 28.67 -7.88 15.30
CA LEU A 1112 28.77 -9.35 15.17
C LEU A 1112 30.11 -9.88 15.70
N LYS A 1113 31.22 -9.14 15.49
CA LYS A 1113 32.52 -9.46 16.10
C LYS A 1113 32.47 -9.45 17.62
N TYR A 1114 31.91 -8.40 18.24
CA TYR A 1114 31.76 -8.33 19.69
C TYR A 1114 30.86 -9.46 20.23
N LEU A 1115 29.71 -9.72 19.60
CA LEU A 1115 28.81 -10.82 20.01
C LEU A 1115 29.50 -12.19 19.92
N SER A 1116 30.31 -12.43 18.88
CA SER A 1116 31.10 -13.67 18.75
C SER A 1116 32.08 -13.89 19.90
N GLN A 1117 32.64 -12.82 20.47
CA GLN A 1117 33.55 -12.87 21.62
C GLN A 1117 32.82 -12.93 22.97
N LEU A 1118 31.67 -12.25 23.08
CA LEU A 1118 30.85 -12.22 24.29
C LEU A 1118 30.24 -13.60 24.61
N TRP A 1119 29.90 -14.37 23.57
CA TRP A 1119 29.13 -15.62 23.69
C TRP A 1119 29.79 -16.84 23.01
N ASP A 1120 31.09 -16.77 22.69
CA ASP A 1120 31.87 -17.87 22.07
C ASP A 1120 31.22 -18.44 20.78
N LEU A 1121 30.67 -17.55 19.94
CA LEU A 1121 29.97 -17.94 18.70
C LEU A 1121 30.93 -18.03 17.51
N PRO A 1122 30.69 -18.95 16.56
CA PRO A 1122 31.46 -19.00 15.32
C PRO A 1122 31.40 -17.69 14.52
N VAL A 1123 32.54 -17.24 13.99
CA VAL A 1123 32.58 -16.03 13.14
C VAL A 1123 31.87 -16.30 11.81
N LEU A 1124 30.85 -15.48 11.50
CA LEU A 1124 29.93 -15.69 10.37
C LEU A 1124 30.58 -15.57 8.97
N THR A 1125 31.33 -14.50 8.70
CA THR A 1125 31.86 -14.18 7.36
C THR A 1125 33.28 -13.60 7.42
N PRO A 1126 34.03 -13.53 6.30
CA PRO A 1126 35.34 -12.86 6.25
C PRO A 1126 35.27 -11.37 6.63
N ARG A 1127 34.19 -10.67 6.28
CA ARG A 1127 33.89 -9.29 6.71
C ARG A 1127 33.80 -9.18 8.24
N VAL A 1128 33.12 -10.11 8.92
CA VAL A 1128 33.09 -10.18 10.40
C VAL A 1128 34.45 -10.59 10.96
N ALA A 1129 35.16 -11.53 10.33
CA ALA A 1129 36.50 -11.93 10.75
C ALA A 1129 37.51 -10.77 10.73
N TRP A 1130 37.45 -9.94 9.70
CA TRP A 1130 38.25 -8.72 9.53
C TRP A 1130 37.88 -7.61 10.51
N SER A 1131 36.59 -7.45 10.82
CA SER A 1131 36.12 -6.35 11.69
C SER A 1131 36.79 -6.37 13.08
N PRO A 1132 37.18 -5.20 13.63
CA PRO A 1132 37.66 -5.09 15.00
C PRO A 1132 36.51 -5.31 16.00
N SER A 1133 36.87 -5.60 17.26
CA SER A 1133 35.94 -5.67 18.38
C SER A 1133 36.11 -4.45 19.28
N PHE A 1134 35.00 -3.83 19.69
CA PHE A 1134 34.98 -2.77 20.69
C PHE A 1134 34.97 -3.29 22.13
N GLY A 1135 35.06 -4.60 22.36
CA GLY A 1135 34.94 -5.21 23.70
C GLY A 1135 35.93 -4.66 24.74
N GLY A 1136 37.08 -4.14 24.33
CA GLY A 1136 38.05 -3.46 25.21
C GLY A 1136 37.57 -2.11 25.80
N LEU A 1137 36.43 -1.59 25.36
CA LEU A 1137 35.78 -0.39 25.90
C LEU A 1137 34.78 -0.70 27.02
N ILE A 1138 34.42 -1.99 27.20
CA ILE A 1138 33.70 -2.47 28.37
C ILE A 1138 34.73 -2.57 29.51
N THR A 1139 34.72 -1.58 30.40
CA THR A 1139 35.68 -1.50 31.50
C THR A 1139 35.29 -2.42 32.66
N ASN A 1140 36.24 -2.69 33.55
CA ASN A 1140 36.00 -3.38 34.81
C ASN A 1140 35.48 -2.46 35.93
N ARG A 1141 35.08 -1.22 35.62
CA ARG A 1141 34.65 -0.20 36.59
C ARG A 1141 33.20 0.22 36.32
N TYR A 1142 32.31 -0.16 37.22
CA TYR A 1142 30.93 0.33 37.24
C TYR A 1142 30.87 1.85 37.49
N ARG A 1143 29.91 2.51 36.83
CA ARG A 1143 29.60 3.93 36.97
C ARG A 1143 28.18 4.17 37.47
N GLU A 1144 28.07 4.79 38.63
CA GLU A 1144 26.81 5.30 39.19
C GLU A 1144 26.34 6.59 38.49
N ASP A 1145 27.23 7.32 37.80
CA ASP A 1145 26.97 8.65 37.23
C ASP A 1145 26.28 8.65 35.85
N THR A 1146 25.65 7.54 35.46
CA THR A 1146 24.93 7.43 34.18
C THR A 1146 23.57 8.14 34.26
N PRO A 1147 23.26 9.09 33.36
CA PRO A 1147 22.10 9.98 33.51
C PRO A 1147 20.79 9.19 33.50
N GLU A 1148 19.91 9.44 34.48
CA GLU A 1148 18.60 8.78 34.58
C GLU A 1148 17.59 9.25 33.52
N LYS A 1149 17.77 10.48 33.06
CA LYS A 1149 17.00 11.12 31.99
C LYS A 1149 17.93 11.88 31.07
N LEU A 1150 17.52 12.00 29.82
CA LEU A 1150 18.14 12.87 28.82
C LEU A 1150 17.37 14.20 28.76
N PRO A 1151 17.90 15.26 28.13
CA PRO A 1151 17.09 16.43 27.78
C PRO A 1151 15.88 16.04 26.91
N GLU A 1152 14.98 17.00 26.68
CA GLU A 1152 13.97 16.86 25.64
C GLU A 1152 14.59 17.18 24.26
N PRO A 1153 14.08 16.61 23.16
CA PRO A 1153 14.50 16.97 21.80
C PRO A 1153 14.32 18.46 21.48
N ALA A 1154 15.04 18.96 20.49
CA ALA A 1154 14.93 20.35 20.05
C ALA A 1154 13.54 20.71 19.49
N ASP A 1155 13.08 21.93 19.77
CA ASP A 1155 11.94 22.57 19.10
C ASP A 1155 12.53 23.48 18.00
N PHE A 1156 12.39 23.06 16.74
CA PHE A 1156 13.11 23.57 15.56
C PHE A 1156 12.37 24.68 14.81
#